data_AF-A0A1Y1VXD7-F1
#
_entry.id   AF-A0A1Y1VXD7-F1
#
_cell.length_a   1.000
_cell.length_b   1.000
_cell.length_c   1.000
_cell.angle_alpha   90.00
_cell.angle_beta   90.00
_cell.angle_gamma   90.00
#
_symmetry.space_group_name_H-M   'P 1'
#
loop_
_entity.id
_entity.type
_entity.pdbx_description
1 polymer ?
#
loop_
_entity_poly.entity_id
_entity_poly.type
_entity_poly.pdbx_seq_one_letter_code
_entity_poly.pdbx_strand_id
1 'polypeptide(L)'
;MSGNKTPHTQFPTHGLLPRADTQAGDFVRKHPHYDGRGTIVAVLDTGIAPMAMGLHTTTDGKRKVLDYVDCTGSGDVRLQAPRTNADELVGATGRKLKVNSKWKNPTGEWRVGAKRLYEITPDILKEDIKKERQAVFWLTALPRGLATSRPPKDEDAELKHELEAQREVLKDFGAKYEDPGPVLDILVFHDGKQWRAAIDTQETGDFTGVEALGAYKLTGDIGKLAKRNLFYYTLNFYEEGKVLSIVANVGSHSTHVAGIIGAHHPDEPQNDGVAPGAQLLSLMIGDHRVSSLETGTGLTRAANAIIEHGADLANMSYGEPSATANSGQWVQLLRKEVIKKHRCIFVSSAGNEGPALSTAGAPGGASDDIIGVGAYVGYEQIKAEYTMYDTVKDTVFTWSSRGPTADGSRGVDIYAPGSAITSYPTYTLQRLHLANGTSMSSPNLCGCLALLVSAWKHEFGKEGEPKVSPYRIKNAMMATAKQFGDELAGWAGAVGSGVELESQLKFEYEQRVILSTSESWIKVPEAVYVSSEGRSFDARVDPTSLERGRLHVAEILGFDSRNVDRGAIFRIPVTITKPSEVGASGCVRFPALRFQPTEVVRRFIDVPRVQLAPQTRFTQYELNTHVTIGHSTYAENGGLAEQSYTKTMKVLGGCTLEPVSRVDLVAAVRPEYGIKVTATLDTLRRALRPAVSSITPLTLERDTHPEAGTAIQQLILDYKYSTSANGVSITPRLTGIDSLIYEAWTDNVALLVFDAKKQRVGAHFGYPRPITLRRKGDYLIRVQIRHRSAKDLGGAEAVSIPVEFALASVFTKTVSNVRNSSKSIQLNNIMPVFLKTFAVNPPKDTVPGDILRGSLSASPNTADLLLEYVVPSKANEEKQPDESSTKSSSKKQGDSKKKEAEESQADKDRKAMQEAMRNLKIEWVKKAQDPDVRTELIRQLEAEQANDTQVLACAAGVAGLRAQDTAD
;
A
#
# COMPACT_ATOMS: atom_id res chain seq x y z
N MET A 1 32.16 3.13 -35.52
CA MET A 1 32.95 4.35 -35.81
C MET A 1 33.24 5.03 -34.49
N SER A 2 34.39 4.79 -33.88
CA SER A 2 34.83 5.49 -32.66
C SER A 2 35.79 6.61 -33.06
N GLY A 3 35.24 7.79 -33.37
CA GLY A 3 36.06 8.99 -33.48
C GLY A 3 36.58 9.37 -32.09
N ASN A 4 37.88 9.62 -31.98
CA ASN A 4 38.51 10.20 -30.78
C ASN A 4 37.76 11.47 -30.37
N LYS A 5 36.86 11.35 -29.40
CA LYS A 5 36.18 12.51 -28.79
C LYS A 5 37.10 13.04 -27.70
N THR A 6 37.54 14.28 -27.86
CA THR A 6 38.27 15.03 -26.84
C THR A 6 37.45 15.08 -25.54
N PRO A 7 38.07 14.83 -24.37
CA PRO A 7 37.37 14.93 -23.09
C PRO A 7 36.81 16.34 -22.90
N HIS A 8 35.63 16.44 -22.29
CA HIS A 8 35.00 17.73 -22.00
C HIS A 8 35.90 18.55 -21.06
N THR A 9 36.21 19.79 -21.45
CA THR A 9 37.08 20.70 -20.68
C THR A 9 36.42 21.27 -19.44
N GLN A 10 35.08 21.23 -19.35
CA GLN A 10 34.28 21.62 -18.19
C GLN A 10 33.12 20.63 -17.97
N PHE A 11 32.82 20.33 -16.71
CA PHE A 11 31.72 19.45 -16.32
C PHE A 11 30.36 20.12 -16.59
N PRO A 12 29.37 19.46 -17.22
CA PRO A 12 28.09 20.05 -17.61
C PRO A 12 27.15 20.24 -16.41
N THR A 13 27.44 21.20 -15.54
CA THR A 13 26.67 21.46 -14.31
C THR A 13 25.20 21.79 -14.57
N HIS A 14 24.86 22.32 -15.76
CA HIS A 14 23.48 22.63 -16.15
C HIS A 14 22.59 21.38 -16.33
N GLY A 15 23.18 20.21 -16.55
CA GLY A 15 22.46 18.94 -16.67
C GLY A 15 22.17 18.26 -15.32
N LEU A 16 22.70 18.80 -14.21
CA LEU A 16 22.47 18.23 -12.87
C LEU A 16 21.04 18.45 -12.38
N LEU A 17 20.49 19.65 -12.56
CA LEU A 17 19.09 19.96 -12.27
C LEU A 17 18.50 20.60 -13.53
N PRO A 18 17.75 19.83 -14.34
CA PRO A 18 17.36 20.23 -15.68
C PRO A 18 16.38 21.42 -15.66
N ARG A 19 16.92 22.61 -15.95
CA ARG A 19 16.14 23.87 -16.11
C ARG A 19 16.25 24.46 -17.51
N ALA A 20 17.22 23.96 -18.29
CA ALA A 20 17.45 24.41 -19.66
C ALA A 20 16.41 23.81 -20.61
N ASP A 21 16.10 22.52 -20.47
CA ASP A 21 15.18 21.83 -21.37
C ASP A 21 13.74 22.37 -21.28
N THR A 22 13.36 22.92 -20.12
CA THR A 22 12.08 23.60 -19.88
C THR A 22 12.15 25.12 -20.03
N GLN A 23 13.31 25.68 -20.38
CA GLN A 23 13.58 27.12 -20.47
C GLN A 23 13.36 27.91 -19.17
N ALA A 24 13.13 27.23 -18.04
CA ALA A 24 12.87 27.85 -16.75
C ALA A 24 14.02 28.78 -16.31
N GLY A 25 15.27 28.34 -16.51
CA GLY A 25 16.45 29.13 -16.16
C GLY A 25 16.56 30.44 -16.95
N ASP A 26 16.20 30.43 -18.24
CA ASP A 26 16.20 31.63 -19.08
C ASP A 26 15.02 32.56 -18.74
N PHE A 27 13.86 31.98 -18.43
CA PHE A 27 12.68 32.73 -17.99
C PHE A 27 12.98 33.54 -16.71
N VAL A 28 13.54 32.90 -15.68
CA VAL A 28 13.90 33.59 -14.44
C VAL A 28 14.99 34.64 -14.66
N ARG A 29 15.98 34.35 -15.52
CA ARG A 29 17.03 35.33 -15.86
C ARG A 29 16.44 36.58 -16.53
N LYS A 30 15.45 36.41 -17.40
CA LYS A 30 14.77 37.51 -18.10
C LYS A 30 13.76 38.23 -17.19
N HIS A 31 13.14 37.50 -16.27
CA HIS A 31 12.14 38.01 -15.33
C HIS A 31 12.51 37.65 -13.88
N PRO A 32 13.47 38.36 -13.25
CA PRO A 32 13.99 37.98 -11.92
C PRO A 32 12.95 37.98 -10.79
N HIS A 33 11.83 38.68 -10.96
CA HIS A 33 10.74 38.73 -9.98
C HIS A 33 9.72 37.60 -10.16
N TYR A 34 9.83 36.77 -11.20
CA TYR A 34 8.90 35.67 -11.51
C TYR A 34 9.52 34.32 -11.15
N ASP A 35 10.37 34.29 -10.13
CA ASP A 35 11.16 33.14 -9.67
C ASP A 35 10.36 32.15 -8.79
N GLY A 36 9.03 32.29 -8.72
CA GLY A 36 8.16 31.49 -7.87
C GLY A 36 7.72 32.22 -6.60
N ARG A 37 8.26 33.41 -6.30
CA ARG A 37 7.84 34.20 -5.13
C ARG A 37 6.33 34.44 -5.11
N GLY A 38 5.75 34.42 -3.90
CA GLY A 38 4.31 34.59 -3.70
C GLY A 38 3.46 33.36 -4.04
N THR A 39 4.08 32.22 -4.37
CA THR A 39 3.39 30.94 -4.57
C THR A 39 3.60 29.99 -3.40
N ILE A 40 2.57 29.18 -3.12
CA ILE A 40 2.63 28.07 -2.17
C ILE A 40 2.42 26.77 -2.95
N VAL A 41 3.40 25.87 -2.88
CA VAL A 41 3.36 24.54 -3.52
C VAL A 41 3.23 23.46 -2.45
N ALA A 42 2.11 22.75 -2.43
CA ALA A 42 1.92 21.58 -1.60
C ALA A 42 2.67 20.36 -2.18
N VAL A 43 3.42 19.65 -1.35
CA VAL A 43 4.17 18.44 -1.74
C VAL A 43 3.60 17.27 -0.96
N LEU A 44 2.83 16.43 -1.66
CA LEU A 44 2.23 15.21 -1.11
C LEU A 44 3.16 14.04 -1.37
N ASP A 45 3.86 13.61 -0.32
CA ASP A 45 4.93 12.62 -0.43
C ASP A 45 5.26 12.00 0.95
N THR A 46 6.46 11.47 1.11
CA THR A 46 7.07 10.89 2.32
C THR A 46 7.47 11.91 3.40
N GLY A 47 7.33 13.21 3.13
CA GLY A 47 7.65 14.32 4.02
C GLY A 47 9.04 14.95 3.79
N ILE A 48 9.08 16.28 3.65
CA ILE A 48 10.29 17.06 3.39
C ILE A 48 11.16 17.16 4.65
N ALA A 49 12.47 16.95 4.54
CA ALA A 49 13.43 17.28 5.59
C ALA A 49 13.79 18.78 5.52
N PRO A 50 13.28 19.66 6.41
CA PRO A 50 13.46 21.11 6.28
C PRO A 50 14.90 21.58 6.50
N MET A 51 15.74 20.72 7.09
CA MET A 51 17.17 20.97 7.30
C MET A 51 18.05 20.52 6.12
N ALA A 52 17.46 20.01 5.04
CA ALA A 52 18.23 19.69 3.84
C ALA A 52 18.72 20.97 3.15
N MET A 53 19.87 20.87 2.48
CA MET A 53 20.46 21.99 1.74
C MET A 53 19.48 22.55 0.71
N GLY A 54 19.43 23.87 0.59
CA GLY A 54 18.52 24.55 -0.34
C GLY A 54 17.07 24.69 0.16
N LEU A 55 16.69 24.03 1.26
CA LEU A 55 15.32 24.01 1.76
C LEU A 55 15.08 24.89 3.00
N HIS A 56 15.96 25.86 3.25
CA HIS A 56 15.88 26.75 4.41
C HIS A 56 15.07 28.02 4.13
N THR A 57 15.45 28.76 3.10
CA THR A 57 14.87 30.08 2.77
C THR A 57 14.53 30.21 1.29
N THR A 58 13.55 31.05 0.98
CA THR A 58 13.24 31.50 -0.39
C THR A 58 14.19 32.63 -0.82
N THR A 59 14.14 33.00 -2.10
CA THR A 59 14.88 34.15 -2.65
C THR A 59 14.47 35.50 -2.03
N ASP A 60 13.26 35.61 -1.46
CA ASP A 60 12.77 36.77 -0.71
C ASP A 60 12.91 36.64 0.82
N GLY A 61 13.72 35.68 1.29
CA GLY A 61 14.12 35.55 2.70
C GLY A 61 13.06 34.93 3.63
N LYS A 62 11.95 34.42 3.10
CA LYS A 62 10.94 33.69 3.88
C LYS A 62 11.41 32.27 4.16
N ARG A 63 10.83 31.64 5.18
CA ARG A 63 11.01 30.20 5.44
C ARG A 63 10.51 29.40 4.24
N LYS A 64 11.37 28.55 3.68
CA LYS A 64 11.09 27.76 2.48
C LYS A 64 9.98 26.73 2.74
N VAL A 65 10.11 25.92 3.79
CA VAL A 65 9.06 24.99 4.21
C VAL A 65 8.10 25.74 5.15
N LEU A 66 6.94 26.12 4.62
CA LEU A 66 5.92 26.89 5.31
C LEU A 66 5.36 26.13 6.51
N ASP A 67 4.96 24.88 6.28
CA ASP A 67 4.44 23.97 7.30
C ASP A 67 4.80 22.52 6.95
N TYR A 68 4.77 21.65 7.96
CA TYR A 68 5.08 20.24 7.84
C TYR A 68 4.06 19.42 8.62
N VAL A 69 3.19 18.72 7.89
CA VAL A 69 2.02 18.03 8.43
C VAL A 69 2.14 16.53 8.21
N ASP A 70 2.03 15.75 9.28
CA ASP A 70 1.73 14.31 9.19
C ASP A 70 0.23 14.13 8.92
N CYS A 71 -0.11 13.84 7.66
CA CYS A 71 -1.48 13.59 7.28
C CYS A 71 -1.93 12.17 7.69
N THR A 72 -1.01 11.24 7.91
CA THR A 72 -1.33 9.82 8.20
C THR A 72 -1.77 9.59 9.66
N GLY A 73 -1.30 10.44 10.58
CA GLY A 73 -1.45 10.27 12.02
C GLY A 73 -0.57 9.18 12.61
N SER A 74 0.44 8.71 11.87
CA SER A 74 1.42 7.73 12.37
C SER A 74 2.30 8.32 13.47
N GLY A 75 2.55 9.63 13.44
CA GLY A 75 3.27 10.40 14.45
C GLY A 75 2.43 10.86 15.64
N ASP A 76 1.13 10.55 15.68
CA ASP A 76 0.25 10.99 16.77
C ASP A 76 0.58 10.31 18.10
N VAL A 77 0.44 11.11 19.16
CA VAL A 77 0.55 10.71 20.56
C VAL A 77 -0.66 11.28 21.30
N ARG A 78 -1.56 10.40 21.75
CA ARG A 78 -2.65 10.78 22.66
C ARG A 78 -2.07 10.95 24.05
N LEU A 79 -2.19 12.16 24.59
CA LEU A 79 -1.61 12.52 25.88
C LEU A 79 -2.55 12.15 27.03
N GLN A 80 -1.97 11.84 28.18
CA GLN A 80 -2.72 11.56 29.39
C GLN A 80 -3.38 12.84 29.93
N ALA A 81 -4.34 12.66 30.84
CA ALA A 81 -4.98 13.76 31.55
C ALA A 81 -3.93 14.68 32.22
N PRO A 82 -4.18 16.00 32.27
CA PRO A 82 -3.24 16.96 32.82
C PRO A 82 -2.95 16.69 34.30
N ARG A 83 -1.71 16.97 34.71
CA ARG A 83 -1.20 16.86 36.08
C ARG A 83 -0.64 18.21 36.53
N THR A 84 -0.78 18.53 37.82
CA THR A 84 -0.46 19.88 38.34
C THR A 84 0.79 19.94 39.22
N ASN A 85 1.32 18.81 39.69
CA ASN A 85 2.52 18.78 40.52
C ASN A 85 3.77 18.45 39.68
N ALA A 86 4.64 19.46 39.46
CA ALA A 86 5.83 19.31 38.62
C ALA A 86 6.95 18.45 39.28
N ASP A 87 7.04 18.47 40.62
CA ASP A 87 8.12 17.80 41.37
C ASP A 87 7.90 16.27 41.48
N GLU A 88 6.69 15.80 41.16
CA GLU A 88 6.29 14.38 41.21
C GLU A 88 5.85 13.85 39.83
N LEU A 89 6.22 14.52 38.74
CA LEU A 89 5.85 14.07 37.40
C LEU A 89 6.48 12.71 37.09
N VAL A 90 5.61 11.75 36.77
CA VAL A 90 6.01 10.43 36.26
C VAL A 90 5.59 10.34 34.79
N GLY A 91 6.55 10.09 33.90
CA GLY A 91 6.34 9.94 32.48
C GLY A 91 5.44 8.76 32.14
N ALA A 92 4.97 8.70 30.89
CA ALA A 92 4.11 7.61 30.46
C ALA A 92 4.83 6.25 30.44
N THR A 93 6.17 6.26 30.47
CA THR A 93 6.99 5.05 30.64
C THR A 93 7.16 4.60 32.09
N GLY A 94 6.74 5.41 33.07
CA GLY A 94 6.95 5.18 34.50
C GLY A 94 8.22 5.83 35.07
N ARG A 95 9.06 6.48 34.25
CA ARG A 95 10.23 7.22 34.73
C ARG A 95 9.82 8.50 35.48
N LYS A 96 10.54 8.84 36.56
CA LYS A 96 10.40 10.16 37.20
C LYS A 96 10.99 11.22 36.28
N LEU A 97 10.27 12.32 36.09
CA LEU A 97 10.64 13.40 35.18
C LEU A 97 11.19 14.59 35.94
N LYS A 98 12.33 15.11 35.49
CA LYS A 98 12.90 16.36 35.99
C LYS A 98 12.64 17.47 34.98
N VAL A 99 11.70 18.35 35.29
CA VAL A 99 11.27 19.42 34.38
C VAL A 99 12.30 20.55 34.31
N ASN A 100 12.42 21.19 33.15
CA ASN A 100 13.25 22.37 32.98
C ASN A 100 12.62 23.58 33.66
N SER A 101 13.26 24.09 34.72
CA SER A 101 12.79 25.25 35.48
C SER A 101 12.73 26.56 34.69
N LYS A 102 13.34 26.61 33.50
CA LYS A 102 13.29 27.79 32.60
C LYS A 102 11.99 27.88 31.80
N TRP A 103 11.21 26.81 31.71
CA TRP A 103 9.97 26.81 30.95
C TRP A 103 8.87 27.59 31.67
N LYS A 104 8.17 28.44 30.93
CA LYS A 104 6.99 29.15 31.44
C LYS A 104 5.79 28.24 31.26
N ASN A 105 5.08 27.96 32.34
CA ASN A 105 3.81 27.22 32.32
C ASN A 105 2.82 27.88 33.29
N PRO A 106 2.10 28.94 32.87
CA PRO A 106 1.20 29.67 33.76
C PRO A 106 -0.03 28.86 34.20
N THR A 107 -0.42 27.81 33.47
CA THR A 107 -1.55 26.97 33.85
C THR A 107 -1.19 25.98 34.96
N GLY A 108 0.10 25.68 35.12
CA GLY A 108 0.59 24.61 35.99
C GLY A 108 0.25 23.20 35.48
N GLU A 109 -0.44 23.08 34.34
CA GLU A 109 -0.87 21.80 33.79
C GLU A 109 0.22 21.19 32.92
N TRP A 110 0.51 19.91 33.15
CA TRP A 110 1.46 19.11 32.41
C TRP A 110 0.76 17.87 31.87
N ARG A 111 0.90 17.63 30.58
CA ARG A 111 0.40 16.41 29.91
C ARG A 111 1.59 15.54 29.53
N VAL A 112 1.47 14.25 29.80
CA VAL A 112 2.53 13.28 29.52
C VAL A 112 2.09 12.28 28.45
N GLY A 113 3.03 11.86 27.62
CA GLY A 113 2.85 10.83 26.60
C GLY A 113 4.12 10.04 26.39
N ALA A 114 4.04 9.01 25.54
CA ALA A 114 5.20 8.28 25.09
C ALA A 114 5.07 7.88 23.62
N LYS A 115 6.22 7.79 22.94
CA LYS A 115 6.29 7.32 21.55
C LYS A 115 7.50 6.41 21.38
N ARG A 116 7.33 5.29 20.69
CA ARG A 116 8.47 4.44 20.30
C ARG A 116 9.22 5.09 19.16
N LEU A 117 10.54 5.21 19.25
CA LEU A 117 11.35 5.84 18.20
C LEU A 117 11.17 5.13 16.85
N TYR A 118 11.13 3.80 16.83
CA TYR A 118 10.95 3.01 15.61
C TYR A 118 9.60 3.21 14.91
N GLU A 119 8.59 3.78 15.58
CA GLU A 119 7.30 4.08 14.95
C GLU A 119 7.32 5.36 14.10
N ILE A 120 8.37 6.19 14.24
CA ILE A 120 8.52 7.49 13.55
C ILE A 120 9.87 7.60 12.83
N THR A 121 10.55 6.47 12.62
CA THR A 121 11.88 6.41 12.02
C THR A 121 11.82 5.66 10.68
N PRO A 122 12.37 6.22 9.59
CA PRO A 122 12.54 5.53 8.30
C PRO A 122 13.22 4.18 8.45
N ASP A 123 12.86 3.21 7.61
CA ASP A 123 13.39 1.85 7.71
C ASP A 123 14.91 1.78 7.55
N ILE A 124 15.49 2.57 6.63
CA ILE A 124 16.96 2.65 6.43
C ILE A 124 17.65 3.02 7.75
N LEU A 125 17.17 4.07 8.40
CA LEU A 125 17.75 4.58 9.65
C LEU A 125 17.46 3.65 10.84
N LYS A 126 16.29 3.01 10.84
CA LYS A 126 15.88 2.04 11.87
C LYS A 126 16.82 0.84 11.89
N GLU A 127 17.20 0.31 10.73
CA GLU A 127 18.15 -0.81 10.65
C GLU A 127 19.56 -0.41 11.15
N ASP A 128 20.01 0.81 10.86
CA ASP A 128 21.29 1.31 11.39
C ASP A 128 21.26 1.48 12.92
N ILE A 129 20.18 2.07 13.47
CA ILE A 129 20.00 2.21 14.92
C ILE A 129 19.96 0.84 15.61
N LYS A 130 19.26 -0.15 15.02
CA LYS A 130 19.21 -1.52 15.56
C LYS A 130 20.60 -2.15 15.62
N LYS A 131 21.40 -2.04 14.55
CA LYS A 131 22.76 -2.58 14.51
C LYS A 131 23.64 -1.97 15.59
N GLU A 132 23.60 -0.65 15.73
CA GLU A 132 24.37 0.07 16.77
C GLU A 132 23.97 -0.39 18.18
N ARG A 133 22.67 -0.42 18.46
CA ARG A 133 22.14 -0.83 19.77
C ARG A 133 22.46 -2.28 20.08
N GLN A 134 22.35 -3.17 19.09
CA GLN A 134 22.70 -4.58 19.24
C GLN A 134 24.19 -4.73 19.59
N ALA A 135 25.08 -3.99 18.92
CA ALA A 135 26.52 -4.01 19.24
C ALA A 135 26.80 -3.55 20.68
N VAL A 136 26.17 -2.45 21.13
CA VAL A 136 26.30 -1.95 22.51
C VAL A 136 25.74 -2.95 23.53
N PHE A 137 24.58 -3.55 23.23
CA PHE A 137 23.96 -4.57 24.08
C PHE A 137 24.91 -5.75 24.29
N TRP A 138 25.49 -6.30 23.23
CA TRP A 138 26.43 -7.42 23.35
C TRP A 138 27.72 -7.03 24.07
N LEU A 139 28.27 -5.83 23.83
CA LEU A 139 29.47 -5.36 24.53
C LEU A 139 29.25 -5.15 26.04
N THR A 140 28.04 -4.77 26.46
CA THR A 140 27.75 -4.42 27.86
C THR A 140 27.13 -5.57 28.67
N ALA A 141 26.29 -6.40 28.04
CA ALA A 141 25.55 -7.47 28.71
C ALA A 141 26.36 -8.76 28.91
N LEU A 142 27.17 -9.18 27.92
CA LEU A 142 27.96 -10.42 27.99
C LEU A 142 28.96 -10.46 29.18
N PRO A 143 29.76 -9.41 29.42
CA PRO A 143 30.74 -9.45 30.53
C PRO A 143 30.10 -9.54 31.92
N ARG A 144 28.90 -8.98 32.10
CA ARG A 144 28.17 -9.02 33.39
C ARG A 144 27.62 -10.40 33.71
N GLY A 145 27.19 -11.17 32.70
CA GLY A 145 26.70 -12.54 32.89
C GLY A 145 27.81 -13.56 33.15
N LEU A 146 28.99 -13.39 32.54
CA LEU A 146 30.16 -14.24 32.75
C LEU A 146 30.79 -14.07 34.14
N ALA A 147 30.72 -12.86 34.72
CA ALA A 147 31.28 -12.59 36.05
C ALA A 147 30.52 -13.31 37.19
N THR A 148 29.30 -13.80 36.95
CA THR A 148 28.46 -14.49 37.95
C THR A 148 28.54 -16.02 37.90
N SER A 149 29.22 -16.62 36.92
CA SER A 149 29.32 -18.08 36.82
C SER A 149 30.48 -18.63 37.66
N ARG A 150 30.19 -19.45 38.69
CA ARG A 150 31.20 -20.29 39.36
C ARG A 150 31.40 -21.60 38.57
N PRO A 151 32.64 -22.14 38.48
CA PRO A 151 32.84 -23.48 37.93
C PRO A 151 32.16 -24.52 38.84
N PRO A 152 31.44 -25.49 38.26
CA PRO A 152 30.76 -26.53 39.04
C PRO A 152 31.76 -27.43 39.77
N LYS A 153 31.37 -27.93 40.95
CA LYS A 153 31.99 -29.13 41.55
C LYS A 153 31.29 -30.36 40.96
N ASP A 154 32.03 -31.43 40.71
CA ASP A 154 31.63 -32.59 39.87
C ASP A 154 30.38 -33.40 40.33
N GLU A 155 29.72 -33.07 41.44
CA GLU A 155 28.70 -33.96 42.05
C GLU A 155 27.25 -33.44 42.04
N ASP A 156 26.94 -32.30 41.42
CA ASP A 156 25.58 -31.71 41.47
C ASP A 156 24.83 -31.81 40.12
N ALA A 157 24.03 -32.86 39.96
CA ALA A 157 23.26 -33.14 38.74
C ALA A 157 22.19 -32.08 38.44
N GLU A 158 21.62 -31.45 39.48
CA GLU A 158 20.65 -30.36 39.33
C GLU A 158 21.33 -29.10 38.79
N LEU A 159 22.53 -28.78 39.30
CA LEU A 159 23.32 -27.65 38.80
C LEU A 159 23.70 -27.82 37.32
N LYS A 160 24.05 -29.05 36.90
CA LYS A 160 24.34 -29.33 35.48
C LYS A 160 23.11 -29.15 34.59
N HIS A 161 21.93 -29.57 35.05
CA HIS A 161 20.68 -29.37 34.33
C HIS A 161 20.29 -27.89 34.24
N GLU A 162 20.44 -27.13 35.33
CA GLU A 162 20.22 -25.68 35.36
C GLU A 162 21.16 -24.94 34.41
N LEU A 163 22.46 -25.27 34.40
CA LEU A 163 23.44 -24.67 33.49
C LEU A 163 23.15 -24.98 32.01
N GLU A 164 22.71 -26.22 31.71
CA GLU A 164 22.29 -26.60 30.35
C GLU A 164 21.02 -25.83 29.93
N ALA A 165 20.04 -25.70 30.83
CA ALA A 165 18.84 -24.91 30.59
C ALA A 165 19.16 -23.42 30.36
N GLN A 166 20.04 -22.84 31.17
CA GLN A 166 20.52 -21.47 30.98
C GLN A 166 21.25 -21.30 29.63
N ARG A 167 22.09 -22.27 29.23
CA ARG A 167 22.78 -22.24 27.93
C ARG A 167 21.78 -22.27 26.77
N GLU A 168 20.80 -23.16 26.82
CA GLU A 168 19.77 -23.24 25.77
C GLU A 168 18.88 -22.00 25.75
N VAL A 169 18.51 -21.43 26.90
CA VAL A 169 17.79 -20.14 26.97
C VAL A 169 18.61 -19.01 26.37
N LEU A 170 19.92 -18.94 26.65
CA LEU A 170 20.80 -17.91 26.07
C LEU A 170 20.96 -18.06 24.55
N LYS A 171 21.09 -19.30 24.07
CA LYS A 171 21.14 -19.61 22.64
C LYS A 171 19.84 -19.24 21.93
N ASP A 172 18.71 -19.60 22.52
CA ASP A 172 17.39 -19.24 22.02
C ASP A 172 17.15 -17.73 22.06
N PHE A 173 17.58 -17.06 23.14
CA PHE A 173 17.51 -15.61 23.28
C PHE A 173 18.36 -14.91 22.22
N GLY A 174 19.60 -15.35 21.99
CA GLY A 174 20.46 -14.82 20.94
C GLY A 174 19.88 -15.01 19.54
N ALA A 175 19.31 -16.19 19.25
CA ALA A 175 18.69 -16.50 17.96
C ALA A 175 17.39 -15.72 17.71
N LYS A 176 16.66 -15.37 18.77
CA LYS A 176 15.35 -14.70 18.70
C LYS A 176 15.36 -13.26 19.24
N TYR A 177 16.56 -12.69 19.46
CA TYR A 177 16.70 -11.35 20.02
C TYR A 177 16.15 -10.32 19.04
N GLU A 178 15.27 -9.45 19.54
CA GLU A 178 14.77 -8.32 18.79
C GLU A 178 14.79 -7.10 19.71
N ASP A 179 15.35 -6.00 19.22
CA ASP A 179 15.33 -4.74 19.93
C ASP A 179 13.95 -4.07 19.75
N PRO A 180 13.15 -3.89 20.82
CA PRO A 180 11.85 -3.23 20.74
C PRO A 180 11.95 -1.71 20.50
N GLY A 181 13.17 -1.18 20.50
CA GLY A 181 13.50 0.22 20.25
C GLY A 181 13.30 1.11 21.47
N PRO A 182 13.90 2.33 21.45
CA PRO A 182 13.70 3.35 22.47
C PRO A 182 12.22 3.72 22.65
N VAL A 183 11.80 3.94 23.89
CA VAL A 183 10.51 4.55 24.21
C VAL A 183 10.78 5.94 24.79
N LEU A 184 10.38 6.97 24.05
CA LEU A 184 10.62 8.37 24.37
C LEU A 184 9.51 8.90 25.28
N ASP A 185 9.85 9.52 26.40
CA ASP A 185 8.87 10.29 27.19
C ASP A 185 8.66 11.66 26.57
N ILE A 186 7.41 12.12 26.66
CA ILE A 186 6.96 13.38 26.07
C ILE A 186 6.27 14.18 27.16
N LEU A 187 6.60 15.46 27.23
CA LEU A 187 5.97 16.43 28.12
C LEU A 187 5.38 17.57 27.29
N VAL A 188 4.10 17.87 27.51
CA VAL A 188 3.35 18.93 26.81
C VAL A 188 2.72 19.87 27.81
N PHE A 189 2.79 21.18 27.55
CA PHE A 189 2.25 22.23 28.40
C PHE A 189 1.92 23.47 27.55
N HIS A 190 1.20 24.42 28.13
CA HIS A 190 0.88 25.69 27.47
C HIS A 190 1.74 26.81 28.07
N ASP A 191 2.48 27.56 27.26
CA ASP A 191 3.43 28.58 27.76
C ASP A 191 2.79 29.95 28.05
N GLY A 192 1.46 30.02 27.93
CA GLY A 192 0.67 31.25 28.02
C GLY A 192 0.40 31.90 26.67
N LYS A 193 1.11 31.49 25.61
CA LYS A 193 0.89 31.94 24.23
C LYS A 193 0.54 30.80 23.29
N GLN A 194 1.20 29.66 23.44
CA GLN A 194 1.01 28.49 22.59
C GLN A 194 1.36 27.19 23.32
N TRP A 195 0.93 26.07 22.73
CA TRP A 195 1.34 24.74 23.16
C TRP A 195 2.82 24.49 22.88
N ARG A 196 3.48 23.87 23.85
CA ARG A 196 4.89 23.50 23.82
C ARG A 196 5.05 22.03 24.17
N ALA A 197 6.01 21.37 23.53
CA ALA A 197 6.33 19.98 23.82
C ALA A 197 7.83 19.72 23.81
N ALA A 198 8.27 18.88 24.73
CA ALA A 198 9.64 18.40 24.85
C ALA A 198 9.66 16.87 24.77
N ILE A 199 10.67 16.32 24.09
CA ILE A 199 10.83 14.87 23.89
C ILE A 199 12.16 14.43 24.48
N ASP A 200 12.11 13.46 25.39
CA ASP A 200 13.30 12.85 25.98
C ASP A 200 13.91 11.82 25.01
N THR A 201 14.80 12.31 24.16
CA THR A 201 15.55 11.49 23.19
C THR A 201 16.70 10.70 23.82
N GLN A 202 17.01 10.94 25.10
CA GLN A 202 18.10 10.27 25.81
C GLN A 202 17.61 9.15 26.75
N GLU A 203 16.29 8.98 26.89
CA GLU A 203 15.64 7.95 27.73
C GLU A 203 15.98 8.09 29.24
N THR A 204 16.31 9.31 29.68
CA THR A 204 16.80 9.60 31.05
C THR A 204 15.72 10.09 32.01
N GLY A 205 14.63 10.66 31.49
CA GLY A 205 13.65 11.43 32.28
C GLY A 205 14.11 12.85 32.66
N ASP A 206 15.32 13.28 32.30
CA ASP A 206 15.82 14.63 32.61
C ASP A 206 15.59 15.60 31.44
N PHE A 207 14.65 16.52 31.62
CA PHE A 207 14.30 17.54 30.64
C PHE A 207 15.07 18.86 30.81
N THR A 208 15.95 19.00 31.81
CA THR A 208 16.63 20.28 32.10
C THR A 208 17.49 20.80 30.95
N GLY A 209 18.02 19.90 30.11
CA GLY A 209 18.77 20.21 28.89
C GLY A 209 17.99 20.08 27.58
N VAL A 210 16.67 19.83 27.65
CA VAL A 210 15.81 19.63 26.47
C VAL A 210 15.11 20.95 26.14
N GLU A 211 15.02 21.29 24.86
CA GLU A 211 14.26 22.44 24.39
C GLU A 211 12.79 22.05 24.17
N ALA A 212 11.87 22.96 24.50
CA ALA A 212 10.45 22.77 24.26
C ALA A 212 10.04 23.47 22.96
N LEU A 213 9.63 22.68 21.96
CA LEU A 213 9.28 23.16 20.63
C LEU A 213 7.80 23.54 20.56
N GLY A 214 7.47 24.57 19.79
CA GLY A 214 6.09 24.94 19.45
C GLY A 214 5.60 24.29 18.16
N ALA A 215 4.39 24.67 17.74
CA ALA A 215 3.86 24.23 16.45
C ALA A 215 4.75 24.74 15.31
N TYR A 216 5.12 23.87 14.37
CA TYR A 216 6.09 24.20 13.32
C TYR A 216 5.63 25.36 12.44
N LYS A 217 4.36 25.35 12.01
CA LYS A 217 3.72 26.45 11.28
C LYS A 217 3.99 27.82 11.91
N LEU A 218 3.87 27.93 13.23
CA LEU A 218 3.98 29.19 13.96
C LEU A 218 5.42 29.56 14.28
N THR A 219 6.24 28.58 14.68
CA THR A 219 7.56 28.83 15.29
C THR A 219 8.72 28.55 14.33
N GLY A 220 8.56 27.58 13.43
CA GLY A 220 9.65 27.01 12.66
C GLY A 220 10.61 26.15 13.49
N ASP A 221 10.23 25.78 14.71
CA ASP A 221 11.06 24.99 15.63
C ASP A 221 11.31 23.58 15.07
N ILE A 222 12.58 23.14 15.08
CA ILE A 222 13.00 21.82 14.58
C ILE A 222 13.82 21.13 15.66
N GLY A 223 13.40 19.92 16.04
CA GLY A 223 14.13 19.06 16.98
C GLY A 223 14.98 18.00 16.30
N LYS A 224 15.84 17.34 17.08
CA LYS A 224 16.70 16.23 16.65
C LYS A 224 16.32 14.96 17.42
N LEU A 225 15.92 13.88 16.73
CA LEU A 225 15.59 12.60 17.36
C LEU A 225 16.84 11.79 17.73
N ALA A 226 17.90 11.87 16.93
CA ALA A 226 19.16 11.19 17.19
C ALA A 226 20.35 12.09 16.79
N LYS A 227 21.20 12.46 17.76
CA LYS A 227 22.34 13.38 17.53
C LYS A 227 23.33 12.87 16.49
N ARG A 228 23.59 11.55 16.43
CA ARG A 228 24.54 10.94 15.49
C ARG A 228 24.03 10.92 14.05
N ASN A 229 22.72 10.83 13.85
CA ASN A 229 22.15 10.49 12.55
C ASN A 229 21.47 11.67 11.86
N LEU A 230 21.65 12.91 12.35
CA LEU A 230 21.10 14.14 11.73
C LEU A 230 19.61 13.97 11.31
N PHE A 231 18.84 13.28 12.14
CA PHE A 231 17.43 12.99 11.90
C PHE A 231 16.56 13.95 12.70
N TYR A 232 15.77 14.73 11.97
CA TYR A 232 15.05 15.88 12.50
C TYR A 232 13.55 15.62 12.55
N TYR A 233 12.87 16.32 13.45
CA TYR A 233 11.42 16.27 13.58
C TYR A 233 10.86 17.66 13.85
N THR A 234 9.56 17.80 13.61
CA THR A 234 8.78 18.99 13.92
C THR A 234 7.50 18.58 14.65
N LEU A 235 6.77 19.54 15.23
CA LEU A 235 5.60 19.25 16.06
C LEU A 235 4.36 20.01 15.60
N ASN A 236 3.22 19.34 15.69
CA ASN A 236 1.88 19.93 15.58
C ASN A 236 1.02 19.51 16.78
N PHE A 237 0.03 20.32 17.13
CA PHE A 237 -0.84 20.12 18.28
C PHE A 237 -2.29 20.15 17.84
N TYR A 238 -3.10 19.23 18.35
CA TYR A 238 -4.52 19.12 18.04
C TYR A 238 -5.35 18.93 19.31
N GLU A 239 -6.65 19.22 19.20
CA GLU A 239 -7.63 19.10 20.30
C GLU A 239 -7.17 19.84 21.58
N GLU A 240 -6.76 21.10 21.43
CA GLU A 240 -6.26 21.91 22.56
C GLU A 240 -5.14 21.19 23.32
N GLY A 241 -4.15 20.70 22.59
CA GLY A 241 -2.97 20.01 23.12
C GLY A 241 -3.24 18.63 23.73
N LYS A 242 -4.36 17.97 23.41
CA LYS A 242 -4.63 16.58 23.84
C LYS A 242 -3.93 15.56 22.96
N VAL A 243 -3.65 15.94 21.71
CA VAL A 243 -2.91 15.14 20.76
C VAL A 243 -1.70 15.93 20.30
N LEU A 244 -0.51 15.36 20.51
CA LEU A 244 0.72 15.82 19.89
C LEU A 244 0.97 15.00 18.63
N SER A 245 1.31 15.64 17.52
CA SER A 245 1.78 14.96 16.31
C SER A 245 3.25 15.27 16.10
N ILE A 246 4.07 14.21 16.17
CA ILE A 246 5.49 14.27 15.89
C ILE A 246 5.69 13.99 14.40
N VAL A 247 6.10 15.00 13.67
CA VAL A 247 6.23 14.91 12.21
C VAL A 247 7.71 14.72 11.86
N ALA A 248 8.03 13.55 11.33
CA ALA A 248 9.35 13.19 10.83
C ALA A 248 9.18 12.35 9.56
N ASN A 249 10.04 12.59 8.57
CA ASN A 249 9.87 12.00 7.25
C ASN A 249 9.97 10.47 7.30
N VAL A 250 9.19 9.77 6.47
CA VAL A 250 9.20 8.30 6.37
C VAL A 250 10.28 7.81 5.41
N GLY A 251 10.63 8.63 4.43
CA GLY A 251 11.54 8.30 3.35
C GLY A 251 12.28 9.53 2.86
N SER A 252 13.23 9.31 1.95
CA SER A 252 14.09 10.37 1.45
C SER A 252 13.55 11.10 0.21
N HIS A 253 12.58 10.47 -0.45
CA HIS A 253 12.03 10.85 -1.74
C HIS A 253 11.51 12.30 -1.79
N SER A 254 10.71 12.70 -0.79
CA SER A 254 10.07 14.03 -0.75
C SER A 254 11.05 15.19 -0.73
N THR A 255 12.22 15.00 -0.10
CA THR A 255 13.25 16.06 -0.03
C THR A 255 13.88 16.31 -1.40
N HIS A 256 14.05 15.25 -2.20
CA HIS A 256 14.52 15.36 -3.58
C HIS A 256 13.48 16.03 -4.48
N VAL A 257 12.21 15.62 -4.36
CA VAL A 257 11.06 16.25 -5.05
C VAL A 257 10.98 17.75 -4.73
N ALA A 258 11.08 18.12 -3.45
CA ALA A 258 11.09 19.51 -3.01
C ALA A 258 12.29 20.30 -3.56
N GLY A 259 13.45 19.66 -3.65
CA GLY A 259 14.65 20.24 -4.22
C GLY A 259 14.47 20.63 -5.68
N ILE A 260 13.86 19.75 -6.49
CA ILE A 260 13.54 20.02 -7.90
C ILE A 260 12.57 21.20 -8.02
N ILE A 261 11.52 21.24 -7.20
CA ILE A 261 10.51 22.31 -7.25
C ILE A 261 11.17 23.66 -6.98
N GLY A 262 11.92 23.79 -5.88
CA GLY A 262 12.28 25.12 -5.41
C GLY A 262 13.39 25.19 -4.36
N ALA A 263 14.39 24.29 -4.41
CA ALA A 263 15.62 24.54 -3.65
C ALA A 263 16.21 25.91 -4.00
N HIS A 264 16.76 26.59 -3.00
CA HIS A 264 17.40 27.89 -3.14
C HIS A 264 18.77 27.86 -2.44
N HIS A 265 19.82 27.98 -3.25
CA HIS A 265 21.23 27.89 -2.89
C HIS A 265 21.92 29.23 -3.18
N PRO A 266 21.91 30.18 -2.22
CA PRO A 266 22.51 31.51 -2.42
C PRO A 266 23.96 31.49 -2.90
N ASP A 267 24.76 30.55 -2.38
CA ASP A 267 26.18 30.41 -2.70
C ASP A 267 26.45 29.55 -3.94
N GLU A 268 25.46 28.74 -4.36
CA GLU A 268 25.57 27.79 -5.48
C GLU A 268 24.30 27.81 -6.36
N PRO A 269 23.93 28.93 -7.03
CA PRO A 269 22.65 29.06 -7.75
C PRO A 269 22.45 28.07 -8.92
N GLN A 270 23.53 27.42 -9.36
CA GLN A 270 23.46 26.30 -10.30
C GLN A 270 22.66 25.12 -9.74
N ASN A 271 22.63 24.95 -8.41
CA ASN A 271 21.90 23.90 -7.70
C ASN A 271 20.46 24.30 -7.32
N ASP A 272 20.03 25.53 -7.65
CA ASP A 272 18.65 25.96 -7.45
C ASP A 272 17.66 25.04 -8.16
N GLY A 273 16.53 24.80 -7.50
CA GLY A 273 15.35 24.21 -8.11
C GLY A 273 14.77 25.10 -9.21
N VAL A 274 13.68 24.64 -9.81
CA VAL A 274 13.04 25.34 -10.93
C VAL A 274 12.46 26.70 -10.48
N ALA A 275 11.83 26.75 -9.30
CA ALA A 275 11.19 27.93 -8.72
C ALA A 275 11.75 28.26 -7.31
N PRO A 276 12.98 28.81 -7.21
CA PRO A 276 13.65 29.05 -5.93
C PRO A 276 12.95 30.11 -5.04
N GLY A 277 12.01 30.88 -5.56
CA GLY A 277 11.17 31.81 -4.78
C GLY A 277 9.94 31.16 -4.13
N ALA A 278 9.53 29.96 -4.54
CA ALA A 278 8.31 29.32 -4.04
C ALA A 278 8.42 28.87 -2.58
N GLN A 279 7.34 28.98 -1.80
CA GLN A 279 7.23 28.33 -0.49
C GLN A 279 6.62 26.94 -0.65
N LEU A 280 7.04 26.00 0.20
CA LEU A 280 6.64 24.59 0.15
C LEU A 280 5.80 24.22 1.37
N LEU A 281 4.69 23.54 1.15
CA LEU A 281 3.87 22.93 2.19
C LEU A 281 4.12 21.41 2.17
N SER A 282 4.78 20.87 3.19
CA SER A 282 5.13 19.46 3.27
C SER A 282 3.94 18.66 3.83
N LEU A 283 3.31 17.83 3.01
CA LEU A 283 2.17 16.99 3.38
C LEU A 283 2.59 15.52 3.32
N MET A 284 2.89 14.95 4.48
CA MET A 284 3.30 13.56 4.58
C MET A 284 2.09 12.64 4.47
N ILE A 285 1.96 11.97 3.33
CA ILE A 285 0.89 11.00 3.05
C ILE A 285 1.34 9.54 3.21
N GLY A 286 2.66 9.30 3.14
CA GLY A 286 3.23 7.98 3.40
C GLY A 286 3.23 7.66 4.89
N ASP A 287 2.85 6.43 5.26
CA ASP A 287 2.62 6.03 6.65
C ASP A 287 3.74 5.12 7.19
N HIS A 288 4.36 5.50 8.32
CA HIS A 288 5.38 4.70 9.01
C HIS A 288 4.91 3.28 9.38
N ARG A 289 3.60 3.07 9.51
CA ARG A 289 2.97 1.80 9.91
C ARG A 289 2.89 0.78 8.78
N VAL A 290 3.01 1.21 7.52
CA VAL A 290 2.87 0.37 6.33
C VAL A 290 3.95 0.60 5.28
N SER A 291 5.18 0.83 5.73
CA SER A 291 6.36 0.97 4.87
C SER A 291 6.20 2.10 3.86
N SER A 292 5.81 3.27 4.34
CA SER A 292 5.60 4.51 3.56
C SER A 292 4.44 4.48 2.57
N LEU A 293 3.66 3.41 2.43
CA LEU A 293 2.47 3.43 1.56
C LEU A 293 1.54 4.60 1.94
N GLU A 294 0.94 5.23 0.94
CA GLU A 294 -0.09 6.22 1.16
C GLU A 294 -1.36 5.59 1.75
N THR A 295 -2.13 6.41 2.47
CA THR A 295 -3.39 5.99 3.06
C THR A 295 -4.48 6.97 2.65
N GLY A 296 -5.71 6.49 2.46
CA GLY A 296 -6.84 7.37 2.17
C GLY A 296 -7.03 8.48 3.23
N THR A 297 -6.72 8.18 4.50
CA THR A 297 -6.68 9.17 5.58
C THR A 297 -5.65 10.27 5.30
N GLY A 298 -4.43 9.87 4.92
CA GLY A 298 -3.36 10.79 4.55
C GLY A 298 -3.75 11.67 3.35
N LEU A 299 -4.34 11.07 2.33
CA LEU A 299 -4.78 11.75 1.12
C LEU A 299 -5.89 12.78 1.39
N THR A 300 -6.90 12.44 2.20
CA THR A 300 -7.99 13.36 2.54
C THR A 300 -7.53 14.49 3.45
N ARG A 301 -6.70 14.21 4.46
CA ARG A 301 -6.12 15.27 5.31
C ARG A 301 -5.18 16.19 4.53
N ALA A 302 -4.44 15.66 3.56
CA ALA A 302 -3.63 16.48 2.66
C ALA A 302 -4.50 17.41 1.79
N ALA A 303 -5.64 16.92 1.27
CA ALA A 303 -6.60 17.74 0.55
C ALA A 303 -7.17 18.87 1.43
N ASN A 304 -7.53 18.58 2.69
CA ASN A 304 -7.95 19.60 3.66
C ASN A 304 -6.82 20.62 3.92
N ALA A 305 -5.59 20.16 4.12
CA ALA A 305 -4.45 21.04 4.36
C ALA A 305 -4.12 21.95 3.18
N ILE A 306 -4.28 21.48 1.93
CA ILE A 306 -4.18 22.32 0.72
C ILE A 306 -5.16 23.50 0.78
N ILE A 307 -6.42 23.21 1.14
CA ILE A 307 -7.50 24.20 1.25
C ILE A 307 -7.19 25.20 2.36
N GLU A 308 -6.86 24.72 3.57
CA GLU A 308 -6.57 25.55 4.74
C GLU A 308 -5.39 26.51 4.52
N HIS A 309 -4.39 26.09 3.74
CA HIS A 309 -3.22 26.91 3.44
C HIS A 309 -3.36 27.74 2.16
N GLY A 310 -4.45 27.57 1.40
CA GLY A 310 -4.67 28.24 0.13
C GLY A 310 -3.55 27.97 -0.88
N ALA A 311 -3.07 26.73 -0.97
CA ALA A 311 -1.97 26.38 -1.87
C ALA A 311 -2.37 26.62 -3.35
N ASP A 312 -1.45 27.19 -4.12
CA ASP A 312 -1.68 27.51 -5.53
C ASP A 312 -1.46 26.29 -6.42
N LEU A 313 -0.46 25.48 -6.07
CA LEU A 313 -0.11 24.26 -6.77
C LEU A 313 0.06 23.12 -5.77
N ALA A 314 -0.14 21.90 -6.26
CA ALA A 314 0.19 20.69 -5.54
C ALA A 314 0.96 19.73 -6.46
N ASN A 315 2.00 19.12 -5.94
CA ASN A 315 2.74 18.04 -6.57
C ASN A 315 2.58 16.75 -5.78
N MET A 316 2.14 15.69 -6.44
CA MET A 316 2.07 14.34 -5.88
C MET A 316 2.90 13.37 -6.72
N SER A 317 4.11 13.11 -6.27
CA SER A 317 5.04 12.13 -6.85
C SER A 317 4.87 10.77 -6.16
N TYR A 318 3.61 10.32 -6.08
CA TYR A 318 3.16 9.13 -5.37
C TYR A 318 1.97 8.53 -6.14
N GLY A 319 1.78 7.22 -6.09
CA GLY A 319 0.68 6.59 -6.81
C GLY A 319 0.75 5.07 -6.85
N GLU A 320 -0.37 4.45 -7.16
CA GLU A 320 -0.55 3.01 -7.27
C GLU A 320 -1.37 2.68 -8.54
N PRO A 321 -1.33 1.42 -9.02
CA PRO A 321 -2.26 0.97 -10.04
C PRO A 321 -3.71 1.16 -9.58
N SER A 322 -4.59 1.48 -10.52
CA SER A 322 -6.03 1.59 -10.26
C SER A 322 -6.81 0.77 -11.27
N ALA A 323 -7.88 0.13 -10.80
CA ALA A 323 -8.78 -0.67 -11.62
C ALA A 323 -9.71 0.20 -12.49
N THR A 324 -10.04 1.40 -12.03
CA THR A 324 -10.97 2.31 -12.73
C THR A 324 -10.49 3.74 -12.64
N ALA A 325 -10.41 4.42 -13.79
CA ALA A 325 -10.09 5.83 -13.85
C ALA A 325 -11.26 6.71 -13.40
N ASN A 326 -10.95 7.94 -12.97
CA ASN A 326 -11.90 9.02 -12.68
C ASN A 326 -12.98 8.74 -11.62
N SER A 327 -12.82 7.68 -10.82
CA SER A 327 -13.77 7.22 -9.81
C SER A 327 -13.21 7.32 -8.39
N GLY A 328 -14.06 7.06 -7.39
CA GLY A 328 -13.68 7.00 -5.98
C GLY A 328 -13.84 8.32 -5.20
N GLN A 329 -13.94 8.20 -3.88
CA GLN A 329 -14.33 9.30 -3.00
C GLN A 329 -13.25 10.39 -2.93
N TRP A 330 -11.97 10.01 -2.90
CA TRP A 330 -10.87 10.98 -2.86
C TRP A 330 -10.69 11.73 -4.18
N VAL A 331 -10.80 11.05 -5.33
CA VAL A 331 -10.72 11.71 -6.65
C VAL A 331 -11.82 12.76 -6.80
N GLN A 332 -13.04 12.46 -6.31
CA GLN A 332 -14.16 13.42 -6.33
C GLN A 332 -13.94 14.59 -5.38
N LEU A 333 -13.40 14.34 -4.18
CA LEU A 333 -13.01 15.39 -3.24
C LEU A 333 -11.99 16.34 -3.88
N LEU A 334 -10.94 15.78 -4.47
CA LEU A 334 -9.88 16.54 -5.11
C LEU A 334 -10.43 17.38 -6.27
N ARG A 335 -11.21 16.77 -7.16
CA ARG A 335 -11.87 17.43 -8.29
C ARG A 335 -12.73 18.61 -7.85
N LYS A 336 -13.66 18.39 -6.91
CA LYS A 336 -14.67 19.39 -6.55
C LYS A 336 -14.12 20.47 -5.64
N GLU A 337 -13.47 20.09 -4.55
CA GLU A 337 -13.05 21.04 -3.54
C GLU A 337 -11.68 21.64 -3.89
N VAL A 338 -10.65 20.81 -4.13
CA VAL A 338 -9.28 21.33 -4.30
C VAL A 338 -9.08 22.02 -5.65
N ILE A 339 -9.48 21.38 -6.75
CA ILE A 339 -9.17 21.87 -8.10
C ILE A 339 -10.22 22.86 -8.59
N LYS A 340 -11.52 22.50 -8.59
CA LYS A 340 -12.57 23.37 -9.15
C LYS A 340 -12.83 24.60 -8.29
N LYS A 341 -13.10 24.39 -7.00
CA LYS A 341 -13.49 25.47 -6.08
C LYS A 341 -12.30 26.31 -5.64
N HIS A 342 -11.23 25.67 -5.15
CA HIS A 342 -10.06 26.39 -4.63
C HIS A 342 -9.01 26.74 -5.69
N ARG A 343 -9.16 26.23 -6.92
CA ARG A 343 -8.32 26.55 -8.08
C ARG A 343 -6.85 26.17 -7.90
N CYS A 344 -6.58 25.18 -7.06
CA CYS A 344 -5.24 24.59 -6.93
C CYS A 344 -4.90 23.81 -8.20
N ILE A 345 -3.73 24.08 -8.79
CA ILE A 345 -3.21 23.36 -9.94
C ILE A 345 -2.57 22.07 -9.43
N PHE A 346 -3.17 20.92 -9.74
CA PHE A 346 -2.69 19.64 -9.23
C PHE A 346 -1.87 18.90 -10.29
N VAL A 347 -0.63 18.55 -9.94
CA VAL A 347 0.34 17.87 -10.80
C VAL A 347 0.71 16.54 -10.15
N SER A 348 0.75 15.47 -10.93
CA SER A 348 1.15 14.16 -10.43
C SER A 348 1.90 13.34 -11.47
N SER A 349 2.82 12.51 -11.01
CA SER A 349 3.58 11.60 -11.85
C SER A 349 2.69 10.55 -12.53
N ALA A 350 2.96 10.24 -13.80
CA ALA A 350 2.17 9.26 -14.56
C ALA A 350 2.44 7.79 -14.17
N GLY A 351 3.58 7.49 -13.55
CA GLY A 351 4.00 6.15 -13.14
C GLY A 351 5.24 5.64 -13.89
N ASN A 352 5.84 4.59 -13.34
CA ASN A 352 7.09 3.98 -13.84
C ASN A 352 6.91 2.54 -14.35
N GLU A 353 5.68 2.17 -14.76
CA GLU A 353 5.30 0.81 -15.14
C GLU A 353 5.30 0.60 -16.67
N GLY A 354 5.91 1.51 -17.43
CA GLY A 354 6.11 1.36 -18.88
C GLY A 354 7.04 0.18 -19.23
N PRO A 355 7.22 -0.16 -20.52
CA PRO A 355 6.84 0.59 -21.73
C PRO A 355 5.47 0.20 -22.31
N ALA A 356 4.76 -0.77 -21.73
CA ALA A 356 3.47 -1.23 -22.25
C ALA A 356 2.40 -0.11 -22.18
N LEU A 357 1.35 -0.21 -23.01
CA LEU A 357 0.20 0.69 -22.93
C LEU A 357 -0.63 0.41 -21.68
N SER A 358 -1.48 1.36 -21.29
CA SER A 358 -2.38 1.24 -20.14
C SER A 358 -1.64 0.95 -18.84
N THR A 359 -0.43 1.51 -18.72
CA THR A 359 0.44 1.43 -17.55
C THR A 359 0.41 2.73 -16.72
N ALA A 360 -0.26 3.77 -17.22
CA ALA A 360 -0.50 4.99 -16.46
C ALA A 360 -1.41 4.69 -15.26
N GLY A 361 -0.92 4.98 -14.04
CA GLY A 361 -1.57 4.64 -12.78
C GLY A 361 -2.33 5.81 -12.15
N ALA A 362 -2.93 5.59 -10.99
CA ALA A 362 -3.57 6.66 -10.23
C ALA A 362 -2.55 7.35 -9.28
N PRO A 363 -2.72 8.65 -9.00
CA PRO A 363 -3.81 9.49 -9.48
C PRO A 363 -3.46 10.22 -10.80
N GLY A 364 -2.18 10.44 -11.10
CA GLY A 364 -1.73 11.29 -12.22
C GLY A 364 -2.09 10.77 -13.60
N GLY A 365 -2.04 9.45 -13.80
CA GLY A 365 -2.43 8.81 -15.06
C GLY A 365 -3.93 8.56 -15.21
N ALA A 366 -4.66 8.45 -14.11
CA ALA A 366 -6.03 7.92 -14.09
C ALA A 366 -7.10 8.98 -13.72
N SER A 367 -6.74 10.27 -13.65
CA SER A 367 -7.65 11.36 -13.28
C SER A 367 -7.54 12.55 -14.23
N ASP A 368 -8.65 12.95 -14.86
CA ASP A 368 -8.65 13.95 -15.93
C ASP A 368 -8.32 15.39 -15.46
N ASP A 369 -8.69 15.72 -14.23
CA ASP A 369 -8.49 17.05 -13.64
C ASP A 369 -7.05 17.28 -13.13
N ILE A 370 -6.28 16.20 -13.00
CA ILE A 370 -4.87 16.25 -12.60
C ILE A 370 -4.01 16.38 -13.86
N ILE A 371 -2.87 17.07 -13.75
CA ILE A 371 -1.86 17.11 -14.80
C ILE A 371 -0.93 15.91 -14.61
N GLY A 372 -1.08 14.87 -15.43
CA GLY A 372 -0.27 13.65 -15.43
C GLY A 372 1.06 13.84 -16.16
N VAL A 373 2.18 13.59 -15.49
CA VAL A 373 3.52 13.91 -16.03
C VAL A 373 4.35 12.66 -16.28
N GLY A 374 4.70 12.44 -17.55
CA GLY A 374 5.66 11.42 -17.98
C GLY A 374 7.10 11.89 -17.84
N ALA A 375 8.06 10.95 -17.97
CA ALA A 375 9.49 11.23 -17.79
C ALA A 375 10.25 11.11 -19.10
N TYR A 376 10.95 12.17 -19.50
CA TYR A 376 11.92 12.12 -20.59
C TYR A 376 13.32 12.50 -20.09
N VAL A 377 14.33 12.20 -20.90
CA VAL A 377 15.72 12.56 -20.64
C VAL A 377 16.28 13.30 -21.85
N GLY A 378 16.83 14.49 -21.59
CA GLY A 378 17.48 15.35 -22.57
C GLY A 378 18.99 15.12 -22.68
N TYR A 379 19.59 15.63 -23.75
CA TYR A 379 21.02 15.48 -24.02
C TYR A 379 21.93 15.97 -22.89
N GLU A 380 21.66 17.15 -22.31
CA GLU A 380 22.50 17.72 -21.25
C GLU A 380 22.45 16.89 -19.96
N GLN A 381 21.28 16.33 -19.63
CA GLN A 381 21.13 15.40 -18.50
C GLN A 381 21.91 14.11 -18.73
N ILE A 382 21.80 13.51 -19.93
CA ILE A 382 22.55 12.30 -20.30
C ILE A 382 24.06 12.50 -20.10
N LYS A 383 24.56 13.66 -20.51
CA LYS A 383 25.96 14.03 -20.40
C LYS A 383 26.40 14.24 -18.94
N ALA A 384 25.59 14.90 -18.12
CA ALA A 384 25.92 15.24 -16.74
C ALA A 384 25.75 14.06 -15.76
N GLU A 385 24.66 13.31 -15.90
CA GLU A 385 24.22 12.33 -14.90
C GLU A 385 24.65 10.90 -15.23
N TYR A 386 24.87 10.59 -16.51
CA TYR A 386 25.19 9.24 -16.98
C TYR A 386 26.54 9.13 -17.68
N THR A 387 27.28 10.24 -17.82
CA THR A 387 28.63 10.28 -18.39
C THR A 387 28.73 9.66 -19.79
N MET A 388 27.66 9.69 -20.59
CA MET A 388 27.70 9.16 -21.96
C MET A 388 28.43 10.11 -22.90
N TYR A 389 29.40 9.58 -23.66
CA TYR A 389 30.14 10.33 -24.69
C TYR A 389 29.38 10.46 -26.01
N ASP A 390 28.41 9.58 -26.27
CA ASP A 390 27.60 9.61 -27.48
C ASP A 390 26.39 10.51 -27.33
N THR A 391 26.15 11.31 -28.38
CA THR A 391 24.99 12.18 -28.45
C THR A 391 23.76 11.33 -28.70
N VAL A 392 22.97 11.14 -27.65
CA VAL A 392 21.63 10.54 -27.72
C VAL A 392 20.61 11.65 -27.89
N LYS A 393 19.61 11.45 -28.74
CA LYS A 393 18.50 12.41 -28.90
C LYS A 393 17.64 12.43 -27.65
N ASP A 394 16.99 13.56 -27.38
CA ASP A 394 15.96 13.67 -26.36
C ASP A 394 14.93 12.55 -26.55
N THR A 395 14.64 11.81 -25.47
CA THR A 395 13.84 10.60 -25.55
C THR A 395 13.09 10.37 -24.25
N VAL A 396 11.93 9.73 -24.36
CA VAL A 396 11.18 9.27 -23.19
C VAL A 396 11.92 8.11 -22.54
N PHE A 397 11.90 8.05 -21.21
CA PHE A 397 12.38 6.87 -20.50
C PHE A 397 11.50 5.66 -20.83
N THR A 398 12.12 4.51 -21.08
CA THR A 398 11.40 3.29 -21.48
C THR A 398 10.43 2.81 -20.41
N TRP A 399 10.77 2.98 -19.13
CA TRP A 399 9.91 2.65 -17.99
C TRP A 399 8.85 3.71 -17.68
N SER A 400 8.88 4.91 -18.30
CA SER A 400 7.82 5.89 -18.08
C SER A 400 6.49 5.29 -18.55
N SER A 401 5.51 5.26 -17.65
CA SER A 401 4.17 4.74 -17.93
C SER A 401 3.55 5.43 -19.15
N ARG A 402 2.75 4.66 -19.88
CA ARG A 402 2.10 5.06 -21.13
C ARG A 402 0.61 4.88 -21.03
N GLY A 403 -0.13 5.84 -21.56
CA GLY A 403 -1.51 5.61 -21.92
C GLY A 403 -1.65 4.88 -23.26
N PRO A 404 -2.87 4.82 -23.82
CA PRO A 404 -4.10 5.27 -23.16
C PRO A 404 -4.39 4.46 -21.89
N THR A 405 -5.09 5.05 -20.93
CA THR A 405 -5.65 4.34 -19.77
C THR A 405 -6.73 3.35 -20.19
N ALA A 406 -7.18 2.52 -19.25
CA ALA A 406 -8.21 1.50 -19.50
C ALA A 406 -9.55 2.07 -20.00
N ASP A 407 -9.87 3.32 -19.66
CA ASP A 407 -11.06 4.05 -20.13
C ASP A 407 -10.85 4.77 -21.48
N GLY A 408 -9.66 4.64 -22.09
CA GLY A 408 -9.31 5.26 -23.36
C GLY A 408 -8.80 6.70 -23.25
N SER A 409 -8.75 7.29 -22.05
CA SER A 409 -8.10 8.59 -21.83
C SER A 409 -6.60 8.49 -22.16
N ARG A 410 -5.96 9.62 -22.48
CA ARG A 410 -4.55 9.63 -22.86
C ARG A 410 -3.63 9.22 -21.70
N GLY A 411 -4.05 9.45 -20.47
CA GLY A 411 -3.30 9.17 -19.24
C GLY A 411 -2.10 10.08 -18.97
N VAL A 412 -1.22 10.34 -19.94
CA VAL A 412 -0.05 11.23 -19.77
C VAL A 412 -0.28 12.55 -20.45
N ASP A 413 -0.36 13.67 -19.72
CA ASP A 413 -0.65 14.98 -20.29
C ASP A 413 0.53 15.66 -20.95
N ILE A 414 1.72 15.50 -20.36
CA ILE A 414 2.97 16.11 -20.82
C ILE A 414 4.16 15.32 -20.27
N TYR A 415 5.34 15.48 -20.85
CA TYR A 415 6.57 14.95 -20.30
C TYR A 415 7.47 16.09 -19.83
N ALA A 416 8.15 15.86 -18.71
CA ALA A 416 9.17 16.74 -18.17
C ALA A 416 10.46 15.93 -17.89
N PRO A 417 11.60 16.60 -17.66
CA PRO A 417 12.87 15.93 -17.34
C PRO A 417 12.73 14.99 -16.15
N GLY A 418 13.05 13.72 -16.34
CA GLY A 418 12.78 12.63 -15.40
C GLY A 418 13.93 12.24 -14.50
N SER A 419 15.03 12.99 -14.51
CA SER A 419 16.23 12.75 -13.73
C SER A 419 16.80 14.05 -13.19
N ALA A 420 17.30 14.03 -11.95
CA ALA A 420 17.94 15.17 -11.33
C ALA A 420 18.90 14.76 -10.21
N ILE A 421 19.94 15.56 -10.04
CA ILE A 421 20.84 15.63 -8.88
C ILE A 421 20.46 16.86 -8.05
N THR A 422 19.80 16.65 -6.91
CA THR A 422 19.38 17.75 -6.01
C THR A 422 19.36 17.32 -4.55
N SER A 423 18.90 18.22 -3.67
CA SER A 423 18.83 18.11 -2.22
C SER A 423 18.34 16.74 -1.73
N TYR A 424 19.00 16.23 -0.70
CA TYR A 424 18.68 14.95 -0.09
C TYR A 424 18.69 15.07 1.44
N PRO A 425 17.97 14.20 2.20
CA PRO A 425 17.87 14.37 3.64
C PRO A 425 19.20 14.18 4.35
N THR A 426 19.44 14.98 5.38
CA THR A 426 20.70 15.00 6.13
C THR A 426 21.07 13.69 6.81
N TYR A 427 20.09 12.87 7.21
CA TYR A 427 20.35 11.58 7.87
C TYR A 427 20.97 10.52 6.95
N THR A 428 20.95 10.77 5.65
CA THR A 428 21.59 9.89 4.65
C THR A 428 23.08 10.20 4.48
N LEU A 429 23.58 11.25 5.15
CA LEU A 429 24.95 11.77 5.04
C LEU A 429 25.34 12.22 3.61
N GLN A 430 24.35 12.44 2.74
CA GLN A 430 24.53 12.97 1.39
C GLN A 430 23.90 14.36 1.28
N ARG A 431 24.59 15.30 0.62
CA ARG A 431 24.06 16.66 0.34
C ARG A 431 23.09 16.64 -0.85
N LEU A 432 23.50 15.98 -1.93
CA LEU A 432 22.77 15.86 -3.20
C LEU A 432 22.73 14.39 -3.61
N HIS A 433 21.70 13.98 -4.35
CA HIS A 433 21.54 12.60 -4.82
C HIS A 433 20.95 12.57 -6.24
N LEU A 434 21.44 11.65 -7.10
CA LEU A 434 20.86 11.38 -8.41
C LEU A 434 19.65 10.46 -8.26
N ALA A 435 18.47 10.90 -8.67
CA ALA A 435 17.29 10.05 -8.75
C ALA A 435 16.60 10.18 -10.11
N ASN A 436 15.97 9.09 -10.54
CA ASN A 436 15.25 8.99 -11.81
C ASN A 436 13.84 8.45 -11.58
N GLY A 437 12.84 9.03 -12.24
CA GLY A 437 11.45 8.62 -12.12
C GLY A 437 10.51 9.67 -12.72
N THR A 438 9.27 9.28 -13.02
CA THR A 438 8.19 10.29 -13.20
C THR A 438 7.99 11.15 -11.96
N SER A 439 8.44 10.64 -10.81
CA SER A 439 8.53 11.38 -9.56
C SER A 439 9.45 12.60 -9.60
N MET A 440 10.41 12.66 -10.52
CA MET A 440 11.31 13.80 -10.75
C MET A 440 10.79 14.71 -11.87
N SER A 441 10.03 14.17 -12.83
CA SER A 441 9.41 14.98 -13.89
C SER A 441 8.23 15.80 -13.40
N SER A 442 7.35 15.22 -12.56
CA SER A 442 6.23 15.92 -11.93
C SER A 442 6.65 17.20 -11.19
N PRO A 443 7.64 17.19 -10.27
CA PRO A 443 8.08 18.40 -9.57
C PRO A 443 8.79 19.39 -10.48
N ASN A 444 9.48 18.95 -11.54
CA ASN A 444 10.08 19.84 -12.52
C ASN A 444 9.00 20.68 -13.22
N LEU A 445 7.94 20.02 -13.68
CA LEU A 445 6.78 20.70 -14.25
C LEU A 445 6.09 21.60 -13.22
N CYS A 446 5.86 21.10 -12.00
CA CYS A 446 5.21 21.87 -10.95
C CYS A 446 5.99 23.16 -10.63
N GLY A 447 7.32 23.10 -10.60
CA GLY A 447 8.18 24.28 -10.50
C GLY A 447 8.01 25.24 -11.67
N CYS A 448 7.94 24.75 -12.92
CA CYS A 448 7.69 25.59 -14.09
C CYS A 448 6.34 26.32 -13.98
N LEU A 449 5.30 25.61 -13.54
CA LEU A 449 3.98 26.19 -13.31
C LEU A 449 4.00 27.21 -12.16
N ALA A 450 4.81 27.00 -11.12
CA ALA A 450 4.99 27.98 -10.05
C ALA A 450 5.61 29.30 -10.55
N LEU A 451 6.53 29.25 -11.52
CA LEU A 451 7.06 30.46 -12.19
C LEU A 451 5.94 31.23 -12.91
N LEU A 452 5.08 30.51 -13.65
CA LEU A 452 3.95 31.12 -14.37
C LEU A 452 2.90 31.70 -13.42
N VAL A 453 2.58 31.01 -12.33
CA VAL A 453 1.67 31.52 -11.30
C VAL A 453 2.27 32.73 -10.59
N SER A 454 3.57 32.73 -10.33
CA SER A 454 4.29 33.89 -9.75
C SER A 454 4.20 35.10 -10.68
N ALA A 455 4.47 34.92 -11.97
CA ALA A 455 4.28 35.97 -12.98
C ALA A 455 2.84 36.49 -13.02
N TRP A 456 1.85 35.58 -13.05
CA TRP A 456 0.44 35.96 -13.03
C TRP A 456 0.08 36.78 -11.79
N LYS A 457 0.48 36.34 -10.59
CA LYS A 457 0.22 37.09 -9.36
C LYS A 457 0.92 38.45 -9.35
N HIS A 458 2.10 38.55 -9.95
CA HIS A 458 2.81 39.81 -10.06
C HIS A 458 2.08 40.80 -11.00
N GLU A 459 1.56 40.33 -12.14
CA GLU A 459 0.90 41.18 -13.14
C GLU A 459 -0.57 41.47 -12.79
N PHE A 460 -1.28 40.46 -12.27
CA PHE A 460 -2.74 40.39 -12.14
C PHE A 460 -3.22 40.05 -10.72
N GLY A 461 -2.35 40.03 -9.72
CA GLY A 461 -2.69 39.60 -8.34
C GLY A 461 -3.44 40.64 -7.49
N LYS A 462 -4.08 41.64 -8.11
CA LYS A 462 -4.81 42.69 -7.40
C LYS A 462 -6.18 42.20 -6.95
N GLU A 463 -6.71 42.82 -5.89
CA GLU A 463 -8.02 42.49 -5.34
C GLU A 463 -9.12 42.68 -6.40
N GLY A 464 -9.95 41.64 -6.61
CA GLY A 464 -10.99 41.61 -7.64
C GLY A 464 -10.58 40.94 -8.97
N GLU A 465 -9.30 40.63 -9.20
CA GLU A 465 -8.86 39.95 -10.41
C GLU A 465 -9.01 38.41 -10.31
N PRO A 466 -9.34 37.73 -11.42
CA PRO A 466 -9.63 36.30 -11.40
C PRO A 466 -8.36 35.47 -11.15
N LYS A 467 -8.45 34.56 -10.17
CA LYS A 467 -7.43 33.53 -9.94
C LYS A 467 -7.18 32.71 -11.21
N VAL A 468 -5.94 32.27 -11.37
CA VAL A 468 -5.54 31.33 -12.42
C VAL A 468 -6.49 30.13 -12.46
N SER A 469 -6.87 29.68 -13.65
CA SER A 469 -7.69 28.49 -13.83
C SER A 469 -6.78 27.29 -14.10
N PRO A 470 -6.86 26.20 -13.31
CA PRO A 470 -6.09 24.98 -13.57
C PRO A 470 -6.29 24.44 -14.98
N TYR A 471 -7.53 24.47 -15.48
CA TYR A 471 -7.86 24.01 -16.83
C TYR A 471 -7.26 24.89 -17.94
N ARG A 472 -7.25 26.22 -17.75
CA ARG A 472 -6.62 27.13 -18.73
C ARG A 472 -5.12 26.93 -18.77
N ILE A 473 -4.47 26.74 -17.62
CA ILE A 473 -3.04 26.42 -17.57
C ILE A 473 -2.74 25.08 -18.23
N LYS A 474 -3.50 24.03 -17.90
CA LYS A 474 -3.35 22.71 -18.52
C LYS A 474 -3.46 22.83 -20.05
N ASN A 475 -4.48 23.52 -20.55
CA ASN A 475 -4.66 23.70 -22.00
C ASN A 475 -3.56 24.53 -22.66
N ALA A 476 -3.15 25.64 -22.04
CA ALA A 476 -2.07 26.48 -22.56
C ALA A 476 -0.75 25.69 -22.63
N MET A 477 -0.37 25.05 -21.53
CA MET A 477 0.83 24.21 -21.44
C MET A 477 0.85 23.16 -22.56
N MET A 478 -0.24 22.41 -22.70
CA MET A 478 -0.32 21.33 -23.66
C MET A 478 -0.39 21.82 -25.12
N ALA A 479 -0.94 23.00 -25.39
CA ALA A 479 -0.93 23.59 -26.72
C ALA A 479 0.46 24.11 -27.13
N THR A 480 1.30 24.47 -26.15
CA THR A 480 2.64 25.05 -26.36
C THR A 480 3.80 24.05 -26.23
N ALA A 481 3.52 22.81 -25.82
CA ALA A 481 4.55 21.81 -25.59
C ALA A 481 5.29 21.43 -26.88
N LYS A 482 6.61 21.24 -26.80
CA LYS A 482 7.44 20.71 -27.90
C LYS A 482 7.10 19.23 -28.11
N GLN A 483 6.85 18.83 -29.35
CA GLN A 483 6.68 17.41 -29.70
C GLN A 483 8.04 16.73 -29.91
N PHE A 484 8.18 15.48 -29.43
CA PHE A 484 9.38 14.66 -29.63
C PHE A 484 9.03 13.20 -29.97
N GLY A 485 9.52 12.75 -31.12
CA GLY A 485 9.88 11.40 -31.63
C GLY A 485 9.14 10.10 -31.28
N ASP A 486 8.21 10.04 -30.32
CA ASP A 486 7.47 8.84 -29.96
C ASP A 486 5.99 9.02 -30.31
N GLU A 487 5.40 8.04 -31.01
CA GLU A 487 4.02 8.07 -31.54
C GLU A 487 2.99 8.45 -30.46
N LEU A 488 3.25 8.12 -29.19
CA LEU A 488 2.40 8.47 -28.04
C LEU A 488 2.88 9.66 -27.21
N ALA A 489 4.14 10.07 -27.37
CA ALA A 489 4.65 11.27 -26.69
C ALA A 489 4.34 12.56 -27.46
N GLY A 490 4.17 12.46 -28.78
CA GLY A 490 3.67 13.56 -29.63
C GLY A 490 2.22 13.97 -29.34
N TRP A 491 1.52 13.22 -28.47
CA TRP A 491 0.11 13.37 -28.11
C TRP A 491 -0.15 14.25 -26.88
N ALA A 492 0.87 14.81 -26.24
CA ALA A 492 0.71 15.77 -25.15
C ALA A 492 0.05 17.07 -25.66
N GLY A 493 -1.28 17.20 -25.51
CA GLY A 493 -2.16 18.23 -26.11
C GLY A 493 -3.56 18.30 -25.45
N ALA A 494 -4.03 19.49 -25.04
CA ALA A 494 -5.21 19.86 -24.20
C ALA A 494 -6.32 18.82 -23.81
N VAL A 495 -6.79 18.88 -22.54
CA VAL A 495 -8.04 18.23 -22.05
C VAL A 495 -9.07 19.30 -21.68
N GLY A 496 -10.31 19.12 -22.13
CA GLY A 496 -11.39 20.10 -22.02
C GLY A 496 -11.66 20.63 -20.60
N SER A 497 -11.94 21.93 -20.54
CA SER A 497 -12.19 22.71 -19.32
C SER A 497 -13.66 22.67 -18.90
N GLY A 498 -13.95 22.25 -17.68
CA GLY A 498 -15.17 22.62 -16.97
C GLY A 498 -14.94 23.93 -16.21
N VAL A 499 -15.41 25.06 -16.73
CA VAL A 499 -15.45 26.32 -15.97
C VAL A 499 -16.81 26.41 -15.29
N GLU A 500 -16.83 26.49 -13.97
CA GLU A 500 -18.07 26.82 -13.26
C GLU A 500 -18.32 28.32 -13.37
N LEU A 501 -19.35 28.67 -14.13
CA LEU A 501 -19.86 30.02 -14.27
C LEU A 501 -20.86 30.31 -13.13
N GLU A 502 -21.01 31.56 -12.75
CA GLU A 502 -22.08 32.00 -11.84
C GLU A 502 -23.47 31.61 -12.41
N SER A 503 -24.47 31.43 -11.54
CA SER A 503 -25.80 30.92 -11.91
C SER A 503 -26.46 31.68 -13.07
N GLN A 504 -26.19 32.97 -13.21
CA GLN A 504 -26.66 33.80 -14.34
C GLN A 504 -25.88 33.54 -15.63
N LEU A 505 -24.55 33.45 -15.56
CA LEU A 505 -23.69 33.14 -16.71
C LEU A 505 -23.86 31.70 -17.21
N LYS A 506 -24.25 30.74 -16.34
CA LYS A 506 -24.63 29.38 -16.76
C LYS A 506 -25.83 29.39 -17.71
N PHE A 507 -26.82 30.23 -17.44
CA PHE A 507 -28.04 30.33 -18.25
C PHE A 507 -27.77 30.94 -19.64
N GLU A 508 -26.77 31.83 -19.74
CA GLU A 508 -26.37 32.49 -20.99
C GLU A 508 -25.21 31.79 -21.72
N TYR A 509 -24.64 30.73 -21.15
CA TYR A 509 -23.50 30.05 -21.76
C TYR A 509 -23.96 29.21 -22.95
N GLU A 510 -23.72 29.74 -24.14
CA GLU A 510 -23.80 29.02 -25.40
C GLU A 510 -22.50 29.21 -26.18
N GLN A 511 -21.85 28.11 -26.52
CA GLN A 511 -20.63 28.12 -27.31
C GLN A 511 -20.78 27.20 -28.52
N ARG A 512 -20.68 27.79 -29.72
CA ARG A 512 -20.54 27.02 -30.96
C ARG A 512 -19.10 26.54 -31.10
N VAL A 513 -18.92 25.23 -31.08
CA VAL A 513 -17.62 24.56 -31.20
C VAL A 513 -17.53 23.90 -32.57
N ILE A 514 -16.48 24.21 -33.33
CA ILE A 514 -16.15 23.53 -34.58
C ILE A 514 -15.39 22.25 -34.24
N LEU A 515 -15.79 21.12 -34.81
CA LEU A 515 -15.11 19.86 -34.61
C LEU A 515 -14.25 19.53 -35.82
N SER A 516 -13.03 19.04 -35.56
CA SER A 516 -12.12 18.53 -36.57
C SER A 516 -11.54 17.20 -36.10
N THR A 517 -11.13 16.34 -37.04
CA THR A 517 -10.42 15.09 -36.72
C THR A 517 -8.98 15.18 -37.19
N SER A 518 -8.06 14.51 -36.50
CA SER A 518 -6.67 14.40 -36.96
C SER A 518 -6.52 13.36 -38.09
N GLU A 519 -7.47 12.43 -38.20
CA GLU A 519 -7.43 11.31 -39.15
C GLU A 519 -8.76 11.13 -39.87
N SER A 520 -8.71 10.64 -41.11
CA SER A 520 -9.88 10.50 -41.99
C SER A 520 -10.80 9.32 -41.67
N TRP A 521 -10.31 8.36 -40.88
CA TRP A 521 -11.09 7.19 -40.46
C TRP A 521 -12.01 7.48 -39.26
N ILE A 522 -12.03 8.74 -38.78
CA ILE A 522 -13.02 9.26 -37.83
C ILE A 522 -13.91 10.26 -38.55
N LYS A 523 -15.23 10.16 -38.33
CA LYS A 523 -16.22 11.13 -38.81
C LYS A 523 -17.00 11.72 -37.64
N VAL A 524 -17.10 13.03 -37.62
CA VAL A 524 -17.84 13.83 -36.63
C VAL A 524 -18.66 14.92 -37.35
N PRO A 525 -19.70 15.49 -36.71
CA PRO A 525 -20.39 16.68 -37.21
C PRO A 525 -19.43 17.86 -37.34
N GLU A 526 -19.69 18.80 -38.25
CA GLU A 526 -18.83 19.99 -38.45
C GLU A 526 -18.79 20.92 -37.23
N ALA A 527 -19.92 21.04 -36.52
CA ALA A 527 -20.01 21.86 -35.32
C ALA A 527 -21.06 21.32 -34.33
N VAL A 528 -20.87 21.67 -33.06
CA VAL A 528 -21.80 21.40 -31.97
C VAL A 528 -22.01 22.67 -31.15
N TYR A 529 -23.24 22.91 -30.72
CA TYR A 529 -23.57 23.98 -29.77
C TYR A 529 -23.58 23.40 -28.37
N VAL A 530 -22.66 23.88 -27.53
CA VAL A 530 -22.48 23.44 -26.14
C VAL A 530 -23.11 24.48 -25.23
N SER A 531 -24.09 24.06 -24.43
CA SER A 531 -24.65 24.85 -23.33
C SER A 531 -24.07 24.42 -21.98
N SER A 532 -24.46 25.07 -20.89
CA SER A 532 -24.04 24.72 -19.53
C SER A 532 -24.36 23.28 -19.11
N GLU A 533 -25.42 22.69 -19.65
CA GLU A 533 -25.85 21.31 -19.38
C GLU A 533 -25.04 20.27 -20.19
N GLY A 534 -24.15 20.73 -21.06
CA GLY A 534 -23.42 19.90 -22.00
C GLY A 534 -24.25 19.50 -23.22
N ARG A 535 -23.62 18.75 -24.13
CA ARG A 535 -24.23 18.29 -25.38
C ARG A 535 -23.61 16.97 -25.81
N SER A 536 -24.42 16.08 -26.39
CA SER A 536 -23.95 14.88 -27.07
C SER A 536 -23.81 15.11 -28.57
N PHE A 537 -22.84 14.42 -29.19
CA PHE A 537 -22.68 14.31 -30.63
C PHE A 537 -22.14 12.93 -30.97
N ASP A 538 -22.42 12.46 -32.19
CA ASP A 538 -21.99 11.15 -32.65
C ASP A 538 -20.61 11.21 -33.30
N ALA A 539 -19.73 10.26 -32.97
CA ALA A 539 -18.45 10.05 -33.63
C ALA A 539 -18.39 8.64 -34.20
N ARG A 540 -18.13 8.50 -35.51
CA ARG A 540 -18.03 7.20 -36.18
C ARG A 540 -16.57 6.88 -36.50
N VAL A 541 -16.11 5.72 -36.04
CA VAL A 541 -14.75 5.21 -36.25
C VAL A 541 -14.80 4.03 -37.23
N ASP A 542 -14.00 4.09 -38.30
CA ASP A 542 -13.89 3.04 -39.32
C ASP A 542 -12.50 2.38 -39.32
N PRO A 543 -12.32 1.24 -38.63
CA PRO A 543 -11.01 0.58 -38.52
C PRO A 543 -10.67 -0.35 -39.70
N THR A 544 -11.51 -0.41 -40.74
CA THR A 544 -11.40 -1.42 -41.80
C THR A 544 -10.10 -1.29 -42.61
N SER A 545 -9.68 -0.07 -42.94
CA SER A 545 -8.47 0.23 -43.70
C SER A 545 -7.18 0.26 -42.88
N LEU A 546 -7.27 0.21 -41.55
CA LEU A 546 -6.10 0.31 -40.65
C LEU A 546 -5.19 -0.93 -40.76
N GLU A 547 -3.88 -0.72 -40.66
CA GLU A 547 -2.86 -1.78 -40.67
C GLU A 547 -2.98 -2.67 -39.42
N ARG A 548 -2.78 -3.99 -39.57
CA ARG A 548 -2.78 -4.94 -38.44
C ARG A 548 -1.43 -4.96 -37.72
N GLY A 549 -1.45 -5.32 -36.44
CA GLY A 549 -0.25 -5.50 -35.61
C GLY A 549 0.33 -4.23 -35.02
N ARG A 550 -0.30 -3.08 -35.26
CA ARG A 550 0.14 -1.74 -34.83
C ARG A 550 -0.93 -1.01 -34.04
N LEU A 551 -0.49 0.08 -33.39
CA LEU A 551 -1.34 1.04 -32.73
C LEU A 551 -1.70 2.15 -33.73
N HIS A 552 -2.97 2.53 -33.78
CA HIS A 552 -3.45 3.69 -34.53
C HIS A 552 -4.05 4.67 -33.54
N VAL A 553 -3.72 5.95 -33.67
CA VAL A 553 -4.12 6.97 -32.72
C VAL A 553 -4.65 8.17 -33.52
N ALA A 554 -5.79 8.73 -33.13
CA ALA A 554 -6.34 9.96 -33.68
C ALA A 554 -7.13 10.80 -32.67
N GLU A 555 -7.15 12.12 -32.84
CA GLU A 555 -7.87 13.04 -31.96
C GLU A 555 -9.10 13.63 -32.65
N ILE A 556 -10.16 13.83 -31.87
CA ILE A 556 -11.24 14.76 -32.21
C ILE A 556 -10.95 16.07 -31.47
N LEU A 557 -10.81 17.16 -32.21
CA LEU A 557 -10.45 18.48 -31.72
C LEU A 557 -11.67 19.40 -31.75
N GLY A 558 -11.96 20.08 -30.65
CA GLY A 558 -12.99 21.12 -30.59
C GLY A 558 -12.36 22.51 -30.56
N PHE A 559 -12.76 23.40 -31.47
CA PHE A 559 -12.30 24.79 -31.56
C PHE A 559 -13.43 25.78 -31.28
N ASP A 560 -13.14 26.88 -30.59
CA ASP A 560 -14.11 27.97 -30.46
C ASP A 560 -14.30 28.64 -31.83
N SER A 561 -15.52 28.61 -32.36
CA SER A 561 -15.83 29.22 -33.66
C SER A 561 -15.58 30.73 -33.70
N ARG A 562 -15.57 31.41 -32.54
CA ARG A 562 -15.31 32.87 -32.46
C ARG A 562 -13.82 33.20 -32.46
N ASN A 563 -12.97 32.25 -32.07
CA ASN A 563 -11.53 32.45 -31.98
C ASN A 563 -10.80 31.11 -32.10
N VAL A 564 -10.56 30.71 -33.35
CA VAL A 564 -9.87 29.45 -33.68
C VAL A 564 -8.37 29.52 -33.31
N ASP A 565 -7.77 30.71 -33.33
CA ASP A 565 -6.35 30.94 -33.03
C ASP A 565 -5.99 30.63 -31.57
N ARG A 566 -6.98 30.57 -30.67
CA ARG A 566 -6.82 30.10 -29.30
C ARG A 566 -6.40 28.61 -29.24
N GLY A 567 -6.55 27.88 -30.33
CA GLY A 567 -6.32 26.44 -30.40
C GLY A 567 -7.50 25.62 -29.88
N ALA A 568 -7.33 24.30 -29.87
CA ALA A 568 -8.38 23.38 -29.44
C ALA A 568 -8.72 23.59 -27.95
N ILE A 569 -10.00 23.85 -27.66
CA ILE A 569 -10.53 24.03 -26.30
C ILE A 569 -10.76 22.70 -25.57
N PHE A 570 -10.89 21.60 -26.33
CA PHE A 570 -10.86 20.23 -25.83
C PHE A 570 -10.37 19.28 -26.92
N ARG A 571 -9.92 18.09 -26.49
CA ARG A 571 -9.53 16.98 -27.37
C ARG A 571 -10.09 15.68 -26.83
N ILE A 572 -10.54 14.80 -27.73
CA ILE A 572 -11.00 13.45 -27.40
C ILE A 572 -10.03 12.47 -28.05
N PRO A 573 -9.24 11.72 -27.27
CA PRO A 573 -8.33 10.73 -27.80
C PRO A 573 -9.11 9.51 -28.31
N VAL A 574 -8.74 9.02 -29.49
CA VAL A 574 -9.25 7.77 -30.07
C VAL A 574 -8.06 6.88 -30.39
N THR A 575 -7.97 5.74 -29.71
CA THR A 575 -6.90 4.77 -29.92
C THR A 575 -7.48 3.44 -30.38
N ILE A 576 -6.97 2.91 -31.48
CA ILE A 576 -7.40 1.64 -32.06
C ILE A 576 -6.20 0.71 -32.17
N THR A 577 -6.30 -0.45 -31.52
CA THR A 577 -5.40 -1.58 -31.76
C THR A 577 -6.08 -2.56 -32.69
N LYS A 578 -5.52 -2.75 -33.89
CA LYS A 578 -5.97 -3.78 -34.81
C LYS A 578 -4.97 -4.94 -34.74
N PRO A 579 -5.22 -5.98 -33.93
CA PRO A 579 -4.20 -7.00 -33.69
C PRO A 579 -3.90 -7.84 -34.94
N SER A 580 -2.66 -8.35 -35.02
CA SER A 580 -2.28 -9.38 -35.97
C SER A 580 -2.95 -10.70 -35.61
N GLU A 581 -3.51 -11.37 -36.60
CA GLU A 581 -4.07 -12.71 -36.42
C GLU A 581 -2.95 -13.74 -36.30
N VAL A 582 -3.14 -14.72 -35.43
CA VAL A 582 -2.25 -15.88 -35.32
C VAL A 582 -2.75 -16.92 -36.32
N GLY A 583 -1.89 -17.27 -37.29
CA GLY A 583 -2.21 -18.31 -38.27
C GLY A 583 -2.35 -19.70 -37.63
N ALA A 584 -2.84 -20.67 -38.41
CA ALA A 584 -3.12 -22.05 -37.94
C ALA A 584 -1.91 -22.79 -37.33
N SER A 585 -0.69 -22.32 -37.56
CA SER A 585 0.54 -22.87 -36.95
C SER A 585 0.74 -22.46 -35.48
N GLY A 586 -0.08 -21.54 -34.95
CA GLY A 586 0.07 -21.03 -33.59
C GLY A 586 1.32 -20.18 -33.36
N CYS A 587 2.00 -19.76 -34.44
CA CYS A 587 3.28 -19.04 -34.37
C CYS A 587 3.23 -17.75 -35.21
N VAL A 588 3.74 -16.67 -34.63
CA VAL A 588 3.99 -15.38 -35.32
C VAL A 588 5.49 -15.09 -35.27
N ARG A 589 6.09 -14.79 -36.41
CA ARG A 589 7.54 -14.53 -36.53
C ARG A 589 7.79 -13.11 -37.04
N PHE A 590 8.70 -12.39 -36.38
CA PHE A 590 9.14 -11.05 -36.76
C PHE A 590 10.63 -11.09 -37.17
N PRO A 591 10.95 -11.19 -38.47
CA PRO A 591 12.35 -11.23 -38.91
C PRO A 591 13.03 -9.86 -38.80
N ALA A 592 14.34 -9.86 -38.51
CA ALA A 592 15.24 -8.71 -38.65
C ALA A 592 14.86 -7.43 -37.87
N LEU A 593 14.42 -7.57 -36.61
CA LEU A 593 14.25 -6.42 -35.73
C LEU A 593 15.60 -5.74 -35.44
N ARG A 594 15.69 -4.44 -35.69
CA ARG A 594 16.83 -3.60 -35.30
C ARG A 594 16.34 -2.66 -34.19
N PHE A 595 17.17 -2.47 -33.18
CA PHE A 595 16.86 -1.57 -32.05
C PHE A 595 17.94 -0.50 -31.97
N GLN A 596 17.52 0.75 -31.80
CA GLN A 596 18.36 1.84 -31.35
C GLN A 596 18.23 2.01 -29.82
N PRO A 597 19.20 2.66 -29.15
CA PRO A 597 19.01 3.10 -27.77
C PRO A 597 17.66 3.83 -27.63
N THR A 598 16.93 3.47 -26.58
CA THR A 598 15.59 4.00 -26.21
C THR A 598 14.43 3.73 -27.19
N GLU A 599 14.65 2.99 -28.27
CA GLU A 599 13.59 2.58 -29.20
C GLU A 599 12.67 1.53 -28.56
N VAL A 600 11.36 1.79 -28.60
CA VAL A 600 10.32 0.87 -28.11
C VAL A 600 9.51 0.34 -29.29
N VAL A 601 9.56 -0.96 -29.52
CA VAL A 601 8.74 -1.64 -30.54
C VAL A 601 7.56 -2.35 -29.87
N ARG A 602 6.33 -1.96 -30.21
CA ARG A 602 5.10 -2.61 -29.74
C ARG A 602 4.47 -3.45 -30.87
N ARG A 603 3.99 -4.65 -30.53
CA ARG A 603 3.29 -5.56 -31.44
C ARG A 603 2.04 -6.08 -30.77
N PHE A 604 0.90 -5.91 -31.42
CA PHE A 604 -0.41 -6.35 -30.92
C PHE A 604 -0.82 -7.62 -31.65
N ILE A 605 -1.05 -8.69 -30.90
CA ILE A 605 -1.34 -10.02 -31.44
C ILE A 605 -2.66 -10.48 -30.85
N ASP A 606 -3.56 -10.97 -31.69
CA ASP A 606 -4.83 -11.51 -31.25
C ASP A 606 -4.59 -12.92 -30.73
N VAL A 607 -5.05 -13.16 -29.51
CA VAL A 607 -4.87 -14.43 -28.84
C VAL A 607 -5.90 -15.43 -29.40
N PRO A 608 -5.49 -16.60 -29.96
CA PRO A 608 -6.42 -17.61 -30.44
C PRO A 608 -7.45 -17.99 -29.36
N ARG A 609 -8.73 -17.83 -29.69
CA ARG A 609 -9.83 -18.22 -28.80
C ARG A 609 -10.28 -19.64 -29.11
N VAL A 610 -10.57 -20.43 -28.08
CA VAL A 610 -11.20 -21.74 -28.23
C VAL A 610 -12.71 -21.58 -28.29
N GLN A 611 -13.36 -22.24 -29.24
CA GLN A 611 -14.81 -22.35 -29.27
C GLN A 611 -15.25 -23.33 -28.16
N LEU A 612 -15.89 -22.81 -27.12
CA LEU A 612 -16.28 -23.58 -25.94
C LEU A 612 -17.54 -24.40 -26.20
N ALA A 613 -17.64 -25.57 -25.58
CA ALA A 613 -18.87 -26.36 -25.60
C ALA A 613 -20.00 -25.64 -24.83
N PRO A 614 -21.29 -25.79 -25.21
CA PRO A 614 -22.41 -25.09 -24.59
C PRO A 614 -22.58 -25.27 -23.08
N GLN A 615 -21.97 -26.31 -22.49
CA GLN A 615 -22.05 -26.60 -21.04
C GLN A 615 -20.85 -26.08 -20.23
N THR A 616 -19.95 -25.32 -20.86
CA THR A 616 -18.76 -24.75 -20.20
C THR A 616 -19.19 -23.60 -19.28
N ARG A 617 -19.03 -23.77 -17.97
CA ARG A 617 -19.42 -22.74 -16.98
C ARG A 617 -18.34 -21.69 -16.73
N PHE A 618 -17.06 -22.05 -16.84
CA PHE A 618 -15.91 -21.17 -16.56
C PHE A 618 -14.74 -21.52 -17.48
N THR A 619 -13.91 -20.53 -17.83
CA THR A 619 -12.76 -20.75 -18.72
C THR A 619 -11.59 -19.87 -18.32
N GLN A 620 -10.43 -20.50 -18.14
CA GLN A 620 -9.16 -19.81 -18.05
C GLN A 620 -8.33 -20.17 -19.30
N TYR A 621 -7.78 -19.16 -19.95
CA TYR A 621 -6.84 -19.32 -21.06
C TYR A 621 -5.44 -19.13 -20.54
N GLU A 622 -4.50 -19.92 -21.04
CA GLU A 622 -3.07 -19.70 -20.83
C GLU A 622 -2.37 -19.74 -22.19
N LEU A 623 -1.50 -18.76 -22.44
CA LEU A 623 -0.63 -18.74 -23.61
C LEU A 623 0.82 -18.70 -23.22
N ASN A 624 1.48 -19.84 -23.36
CA ASN A 624 2.93 -19.93 -23.27
C ASN A 624 3.55 -19.31 -24.53
N THR A 625 3.85 -18.02 -24.45
CA THR A 625 4.55 -17.31 -25.54
C THR A 625 6.04 -17.63 -25.46
N HIS A 626 6.62 -18.19 -26.52
CA HIS A 626 8.06 -18.35 -26.67
C HIS A 626 8.62 -17.20 -27.51
N VAL A 627 9.28 -16.24 -26.89
CA VAL A 627 10.02 -15.20 -27.61
C VAL A 627 11.48 -15.65 -27.72
N THR A 628 11.94 -15.96 -28.93
CA THR A 628 13.35 -16.18 -29.22
C THR A 628 13.95 -14.89 -29.76
N ILE A 629 14.80 -14.24 -28.97
CA ILE A 629 15.57 -13.08 -29.43
C ILE A 629 16.97 -13.59 -29.78
N GLY A 630 17.33 -13.55 -31.07
CA GLY A 630 18.71 -13.74 -31.50
C GLY A 630 19.46 -12.43 -31.29
N HIS A 631 20.34 -12.38 -30.30
CA HIS A 631 21.21 -11.23 -30.06
C HIS A 631 22.56 -11.48 -30.73
N SER A 632 22.98 -10.59 -31.62
CA SER A 632 24.33 -10.58 -32.21
C SER A 632 25.09 -9.38 -31.64
N THR A 633 26.03 -9.65 -30.73
CA THR A 633 27.01 -8.65 -30.28
C THR A 633 28.31 -8.84 -31.03
N TYR A 634 29.00 -7.74 -31.33
CA TYR A 634 30.42 -7.80 -31.63
C TYR A 634 31.15 -8.10 -30.33
N ALA A 635 31.76 -9.29 -30.22
CA ALA A 635 32.72 -9.55 -29.15
C ALA A 635 33.96 -8.65 -29.33
N GLU A 636 34.67 -8.33 -28.26
CA GLU A 636 35.91 -7.52 -28.28
C GLU A 636 36.98 -8.07 -29.26
N ASN A 637 36.84 -9.33 -29.69
CA ASN A 637 37.73 -10.01 -30.63
C ASN A 637 37.18 -10.11 -32.08
N GLY A 638 36.13 -9.37 -32.44
CA GLY A 638 35.62 -9.29 -33.82
C GLY A 638 34.74 -10.47 -34.29
N GLY A 639 34.33 -11.38 -33.39
CA GLY A 639 33.38 -12.46 -33.68
C GLY A 639 31.94 -12.10 -33.30
N LEU A 640 30.96 -12.57 -34.09
CA LEU A 640 29.53 -12.49 -33.77
C LEU A 640 29.17 -13.61 -32.79
N ALA A 641 28.75 -13.26 -31.57
CA ALA A 641 28.18 -14.22 -30.62
C ALA A 641 26.65 -14.22 -30.74
N GLU A 642 26.05 -15.37 -31.03
CA GLU A 642 24.59 -15.54 -31.10
C GLU A 642 24.08 -16.12 -29.77
N GLN A 643 23.27 -15.34 -29.04
CA GLN A 643 22.60 -15.79 -27.82
C GLN A 643 21.09 -15.83 -28.06
N SER A 644 20.44 -16.92 -27.65
CA SER A 644 18.98 -17.06 -27.67
C SER A 644 18.42 -17.02 -26.26
N TYR A 645 17.46 -16.13 -26.04
CA TYR A 645 16.71 -16.04 -24.78
C TYR A 645 15.31 -16.59 -24.99
N THR A 646 14.75 -17.28 -23.98
CA THR A 646 13.36 -17.72 -23.95
C THR A 646 12.70 -17.22 -22.68
N LYS A 647 11.58 -16.50 -22.80
CA LYS A 647 10.76 -16.06 -21.68
C LYS A 647 9.32 -16.50 -21.89
N THR A 648 8.77 -17.25 -20.94
CA THR A 648 7.36 -17.65 -20.91
C THR A 648 6.55 -16.58 -20.19
N MET A 649 5.48 -16.09 -20.80
CA MET A 649 4.53 -15.16 -20.18
C MET A 649 3.21 -15.87 -19.91
N LYS A 650 2.58 -15.60 -18.76
CA LYS A 650 1.27 -16.15 -18.40
C LYS A 650 0.21 -15.07 -18.62
N VAL A 651 -0.83 -15.37 -19.38
CA VAL A 651 -2.04 -14.54 -19.49
C VAL A 651 -3.11 -15.20 -18.65
N LEU A 652 -3.74 -14.47 -17.73
CA LEU A 652 -4.74 -15.01 -16.82
C LEU A 652 -6.14 -14.50 -17.22
N GLY A 653 -7.07 -15.42 -17.43
CA GLY A 653 -8.51 -15.16 -17.32
C GLY A 653 -8.98 -15.60 -15.93
N GLY A 654 -9.66 -14.72 -15.19
CA GLY A 654 -10.12 -15.05 -13.84
C GLY A 654 -11.24 -16.08 -13.83
N CYS A 655 -11.12 -17.10 -12.98
CA CYS A 655 -12.23 -17.99 -12.65
C CYS A 655 -12.22 -18.34 -11.15
N THR A 656 -13.38 -18.21 -10.51
CA THR A 656 -13.65 -18.80 -9.19
C THR A 656 -14.28 -20.16 -9.44
N LEU A 657 -13.58 -21.23 -9.06
CA LEU A 657 -14.09 -22.58 -9.20
C LEU A 657 -14.84 -22.96 -7.91
N GLU A 658 -16.17 -23.09 -8.00
CA GLU A 658 -16.97 -23.88 -7.04
C GLU A 658 -16.40 -25.31 -6.96
N PRO A 659 -16.62 -26.12 -5.90
CA PRO A 659 -15.95 -27.42 -5.74
C PRO A 659 -16.08 -28.30 -6.99
N VAL A 660 -15.05 -28.25 -7.83
CA VAL A 660 -15.08 -28.85 -9.16
C VAL A 660 -14.88 -30.34 -9.00
N SER A 661 -15.90 -31.14 -9.31
CA SER A 661 -15.72 -32.58 -9.45
C SER A 661 -15.03 -32.96 -10.77
N ARG A 662 -14.96 -32.04 -11.75
CA ARG A 662 -14.42 -32.23 -13.12
C ARG A 662 -13.85 -30.95 -13.77
N VAL A 663 -12.58 -30.96 -14.16
CA VAL A 663 -11.89 -29.93 -14.95
C VAL A 663 -11.63 -30.44 -16.36
N ASP A 664 -12.05 -29.70 -17.39
CA ASP A 664 -11.81 -30.06 -18.79
C ASP A 664 -10.59 -29.29 -19.33
N LEU A 665 -9.51 -30.02 -19.64
CA LEU A 665 -8.30 -29.44 -20.24
C LEU A 665 -8.39 -29.50 -21.76
N VAL A 666 -8.09 -28.40 -22.45
CA VAL A 666 -8.19 -28.29 -23.92
C VAL A 666 -6.88 -27.79 -24.51
N ALA A 667 -6.37 -28.49 -25.51
CA ALA A 667 -5.20 -28.07 -26.28
C ALA A 667 -5.64 -27.22 -27.49
N ALA A 668 -5.63 -25.91 -27.34
CA ALA A 668 -6.21 -24.93 -28.26
C ALA A 668 -5.36 -24.61 -29.50
N VAL A 669 -4.04 -24.54 -29.31
CA VAL A 669 -3.10 -23.95 -30.29
C VAL A 669 -2.14 -24.99 -30.85
N ARG A 670 -1.73 -25.97 -30.02
CA ARG A 670 -0.87 -27.09 -30.39
C ARG A 670 -1.17 -28.30 -29.50
N PRO A 671 -0.74 -29.51 -29.86
CA PRO A 671 -0.75 -30.63 -28.94
C PRO A 671 0.11 -30.32 -27.70
N GLU A 672 -0.42 -30.63 -26.51
CA GLU A 672 0.28 -30.46 -25.24
C GLU A 672 0.73 -31.81 -24.70
N TYR A 673 1.98 -31.88 -24.23
CA TYR A 673 2.62 -33.12 -23.77
C TYR A 673 3.11 -32.97 -22.33
N GLY A 674 3.26 -34.10 -21.62
CA GLY A 674 3.76 -34.11 -20.25
C GLY A 674 2.76 -33.57 -19.22
N ILE A 675 1.46 -33.65 -19.51
CA ILE A 675 0.41 -33.18 -18.61
C ILE A 675 0.47 -33.95 -17.28
N LYS A 676 0.62 -33.20 -16.19
CA LYS A 676 0.61 -33.69 -14.80
C LYS A 676 -0.22 -32.74 -13.95
N VAL A 677 -1.49 -33.09 -13.76
CA VAL A 677 -2.40 -32.30 -12.93
C VAL A 677 -2.06 -32.48 -11.46
N THR A 678 -1.67 -31.40 -10.80
CA THR A 678 -1.31 -31.34 -9.39
C THR A 678 -2.21 -30.31 -8.72
N ALA A 679 -2.88 -30.72 -7.64
CA ALA A 679 -3.68 -29.83 -6.82
C ALA A 679 -3.00 -29.67 -5.45
N THR A 680 -2.93 -28.44 -4.99
CA THR A 680 -2.37 -28.04 -3.70
C THR A 680 -3.42 -27.30 -2.88
N LEU A 681 -3.40 -27.50 -1.56
CA LEU A 681 -4.13 -26.67 -0.59
C LEU A 681 -3.13 -26.27 0.49
N ASP A 682 -2.88 -24.98 0.60
CA ASP A 682 -1.86 -24.39 1.47
C ASP A 682 -2.42 -23.33 2.42
N THR A 683 -3.67 -22.92 2.22
CA THR A 683 -4.27 -21.79 2.93
C THR A 683 -5.63 -22.19 3.47
N LEU A 684 -5.90 -21.90 4.74
CA LEU A 684 -7.24 -21.95 5.33
C LEU A 684 -7.83 -20.54 5.31
N ARG A 685 -9.10 -20.38 4.94
CA ARG A 685 -9.83 -19.11 5.01
C ARG A 685 -11.05 -19.30 5.91
N ARG A 686 -11.16 -18.47 6.94
CA ARG A 686 -12.30 -18.43 7.88
C ARG A 686 -12.96 -17.07 7.86
N ALA A 687 -14.29 -17.04 7.80
CA ALA A 687 -15.03 -15.79 7.96
C ALA A 687 -15.22 -15.45 9.44
N LEU A 688 -14.85 -14.23 9.86
CA LEU A 688 -15.12 -13.70 11.19
C LEU A 688 -16.23 -12.64 11.11
N ARG A 689 -17.15 -12.66 12.08
CA ARG A 689 -18.19 -11.64 12.25
C ARG A 689 -17.77 -10.59 13.28
N PRO A 690 -18.19 -9.34 13.13
CA PRO A 690 -17.85 -8.29 14.09
C PRO A 690 -18.56 -8.56 15.42
N ALA A 691 -17.81 -8.45 16.51
CA ALA A 691 -18.33 -8.49 17.88
C ALA A 691 -18.77 -7.09 18.36
N VAL A 692 -18.19 -6.03 17.79
CA VAL A 692 -18.59 -4.64 18.01
C VAL A 692 -18.74 -3.98 16.65
N SER A 693 -19.80 -3.17 16.49
CA SER A 693 -19.99 -2.24 15.38
C SER A 693 -20.43 -0.90 15.94
N SER A 694 -19.78 0.19 15.52
CA SER A 694 -20.19 1.54 15.94
C SER A 694 -19.79 2.59 14.92
N ILE A 695 -20.73 3.49 14.59
CA ILE A 695 -20.48 4.66 13.76
C ILE A 695 -20.37 5.88 14.67
N THR A 696 -19.27 6.63 14.56
CA THR A 696 -19.04 7.87 15.31
C THR A 696 -18.39 8.94 14.42
N PRO A 697 -18.62 10.23 14.66
CA PRO A 697 -17.84 11.28 14.02
C PRO A 697 -16.42 11.30 14.57
N LEU A 698 -15.44 11.61 13.72
CA LEU A 698 -14.09 11.96 14.16
C LEU A 698 -14.10 13.34 14.82
N THR A 699 -13.25 13.52 15.84
CA THR A 699 -13.22 14.72 16.69
C THR A 699 -12.06 15.66 16.39
N LEU A 700 -11.02 15.17 15.70
CA LEU A 700 -9.87 15.99 15.34
C LEU A 700 -10.27 17.01 14.28
N GLU A 701 -9.89 18.27 14.48
CA GLU A 701 -10.17 19.38 13.55
C GLU A 701 -9.67 19.12 12.12
N ARG A 702 -8.53 18.45 11.95
CA ARG A 702 -7.98 18.05 10.64
C ARG A 702 -8.81 16.97 9.91
N ASP A 703 -9.71 16.28 10.62
CA ASP A 703 -10.65 15.31 10.04
C ASP A 703 -12.02 15.94 9.74
N THR A 704 -12.11 17.27 9.79
CA THR A 704 -13.29 18.05 9.44
C THR A 704 -13.04 18.80 8.14
N HIS A 705 -14.06 18.93 7.29
CA HIS A 705 -13.93 19.76 6.09
C HIS A 705 -13.69 21.23 6.50
N PRO A 706 -12.63 21.90 6.01
CA PRO A 706 -12.22 23.23 6.48
C PRO A 706 -13.32 24.29 6.43
N GLU A 707 -14.12 24.31 5.35
CA GLU A 707 -15.19 25.30 5.18
C GLU A 707 -16.59 24.81 5.59
N ALA A 708 -16.96 23.58 5.19
CA ALA A 708 -18.30 23.04 5.46
C ALA A 708 -18.51 22.60 6.92
N GLY A 709 -17.45 22.47 7.72
CA GLY A 709 -17.54 22.04 9.12
C GLY A 709 -18.00 20.59 9.31
N THR A 710 -18.11 19.82 8.23
CA THR A 710 -18.59 18.43 8.26
C THR A 710 -17.46 17.47 8.67
N ALA A 711 -17.64 16.80 9.81
CA ALA A 711 -16.69 15.82 10.31
C ALA A 711 -16.76 14.51 9.53
N ILE A 712 -15.61 13.91 9.24
CA ILE A 712 -15.52 12.56 8.69
C ILE A 712 -16.09 11.57 9.71
N GLN A 713 -16.91 10.65 9.23
CA GLN A 713 -17.49 9.58 10.02
C GLN A 713 -16.57 8.36 9.99
N GLN A 714 -16.49 7.64 11.11
CA GLN A 714 -15.78 6.37 11.22
C GLN A 714 -16.74 5.27 11.65
N LEU A 715 -16.65 4.12 11.00
CA LEU A 715 -17.22 2.86 11.43
C LEU A 715 -16.08 2.02 12.03
N ILE A 716 -16.23 1.62 13.29
CA ILE A 716 -15.31 0.71 13.98
C ILE A 716 -15.96 -0.67 14.09
N LEU A 717 -15.28 -1.67 13.54
CA LEU A 717 -15.64 -3.08 13.61
C LEU A 717 -14.54 -3.85 14.35
N ASP A 718 -14.89 -4.50 15.47
CA ASP A 718 -13.95 -5.32 16.23
C ASP A 718 -14.26 -6.81 16.08
N TYR A 719 -13.28 -7.59 15.65
CA TYR A 719 -13.36 -9.04 15.51
C TYR A 719 -12.43 -9.69 16.52
N LYS A 720 -12.96 -10.66 17.27
CA LYS A 720 -12.18 -11.42 18.25
C LYS A 720 -11.61 -12.66 17.57
N TYR A 721 -10.33 -12.94 17.83
CA TYR A 721 -9.65 -14.13 17.33
C TYR A 721 -8.73 -14.71 18.41
N SER A 722 -8.71 -16.02 18.56
CA SER A 722 -7.83 -16.72 19.50
C SER A 722 -7.09 -17.83 18.80
N THR A 723 -5.80 -18.00 19.10
CA THR A 723 -4.96 -19.09 18.56
C THR A 723 -4.30 -19.87 19.68
N SER A 724 -4.26 -21.20 19.55
CA SER A 724 -3.57 -22.12 20.45
C SER A 724 -2.09 -22.33 20.10
N ALA A 725 -1.68 -21.88 18.90
CA ALA A 725 -0.32 -22.04 18.37
C ALA A 725 0.46 -20.73 18.36
N ASN A 726 1.79 -20.83 18.50
CA ASN A 726 2.73 -19.72 18.35
C ASN A 726 3.12 -19.56 16.87
N GLY A 727 3.40 -18.33 16.44
CA GLY A 727 3.92 -18.05 15.10
C GLY A 727 2.91 -18.21 13.96
N VAL A 728 1.61 -18.10 14.24
CA VAL A 728 0.55 -18.23 13.22
C VAL A 728 0.53 -17.00 12.34
N SER A 729 0.60 -17.17 11.02
CA SER A 729 0.47 -16.07 10.05
C SER A 729 -0.98 -15.92 9.62
N ILE A 730 -1.56 -14.73 9.82
CA ILE A 730 -2.92 -14.40 9.41
C ILE A 730 -2.92 -13.30 8.34
N THR A 731 -3.84 -13.36 7.37
CA THR A 731 -4.08 -12.28 6.41
C THR A 731 -5.57 -11.96 6.40
N PRO A 732 -6.02 -11.03 7.25
CA PRO A 732 -7.38 -10.50 7.20
C PRO A 732 -7.63 -9.75 5.88
N ARG A 733 -8.84 -9.87 5.33
CA ARG A 733 -9.23 -9.27 4.05
C ARG A 733 -10.58 -8.59 4.13
N LEU A 734 -10.78 -7.54 3.33
CA LEU A 734 -12.02 -6.78 3.20
C LEU A 734 -12.51 -6.84 1.76
N THR A 735 -13.37 -7.83 1.49
CA THR A 735 -13.91 -8.10 0.16
C THR A 735 -14.58 -6.86 -0.42
N GLY A 736 -14.21 -6.51 -1.66
CA GLY A 736 -14.78 -5.38 -2.39
C GLY A 736 -14.11 -4.02 -2.12
N ILE A 737 -13.15 -3.95 -1.20
CA ILE A 737 -12.37 -2.73 -0.93
C ILE A 737 -10.86 -3.01 -0.93
N ASP A 738 -10.44 -4.27 -0.72
CA ASP A 738 -9.05 -4.67 -0.82
C ASP A 738 -8.41 -4.22 -2.16
N SER A 739 -7.18 -3.73 -2.06
CA SER A 739 -6.35 -3.21 -3.15
C SER A 739 -6.91 -1.99 -3.87
N LEU A 740 -7.87 -1.28 -3.26
CA LEU A 740 -8.39 -0.01 -3.74
C LEU A 740 -7.94 1.12 -2.80
N ILE A 741 -7.35 2.18 -3.37
CA ILE A 741 -7.06 3.43 -2.63
C ILE A 741 -7.83 4.57 -3.28
N TYR A 742 -7.58 4.83 -4.56
CA TYR A 742 -8.06 6.03 -5.25
C TYR A 742 -9.51 5.88 -5.72
N GLU A 743 -9.83 4.71 -6.27
CA GLU A 743 -11.16 4.33 -6.76
C GLU A 743 -12.11 3.85 -5.66
N ALA A 744 -11.62 3.77 -4.41
CA ALA A 744 -12.42 3.29 -3.29
C ALA A 744 -13.64 4.20 -3.06
N TRP A 745 -14.79 3.59 -2.80
CA TRP A 745 -15.99 4.31 -2.37
C TRP A 745 -15.87 4.85 -0.93
N THR A 746 -14.87 4.38 -0.18
CA THR A 746 -14.56 4.82 1.18
C THR A 746 -13.49 5.90 1.18
N ASP A 747 -13.44 6.70 2.24
CA ASP A 747 -12.35 7.65 2.49
C ASP A 747 -11.05 6.93 2.86
N ASN A 748 -11.16 5.88 3.68
CA ASN A 748 -10.03 5.06 4.08
C ASN A 748 -10.53 3.76 4.71
N VAL A 749 -9.73 2.71 4.57
CA VAL A 749 -9.86 1.48 5.34
C VAL A 749 -8.55 1.19 6.05
N ALA A 750 -8.61 1.03 7.37
CA ALA A 750 -7.47 0.62 8.19
C ALA A 750 -7.80 -0.67 8.94
N LEU A 751 -6.93 -1.66 8.86
CA LEU A 751 -7.00 -2.89 9.63
C LEU A 751 -5.83 -2.94 10.59
N LEU A 752 -6.13 -3.11 11.88
CA LEU A 752 -5.15 -3.11 12.97
C LEU A 752 -5.35 -4.38 13.81
N VAL A 753 -4.27 -5.12 14.07
CA VAL A 753 -4.31 -6.31 14.93
C VAL A 753 -3.61 -5.99 16.24
N PHE A 754 -4.26 -6.30 17.36
CA PHE A 754 -3.75 -6.09 18.71
C PHE A 754 -3.69 -7.41 19.48
N ASP A 755 -2.68 -7.54 20.34
CA ASP A 755 -2.59 -8.63 21.32
C ASP A 755 -3.45 -8.36 22.57
N ALA A 756 -3.51 -9.32 23.48
CA ALA A 756 -4.22 -9.20 24.76
C ALA A 756 -3.71 -8.05 25.66
N LYS A 757 -2.49 -7.53 25.43
CA LYS A 757 -1.91 -6.37 26.14
C LYS A 757 -2.19 -5.06 25.42
N LYS A 758 -3.07 -5.07 24.40
CA LYS A 758 -3.42 -3.93 23.54
C LYS A 758 -2.22 -3.38 22.76
N GLN A 759 -1.14 -4.15 22.61
CA GLN A 759 -0.04 -3.79 21.73
C GLN A 759 -0.40 -4.16 20.30
N ARG A 760 -0.17 -3.24 19.36
CA ARG A 760 -0.38 -3.49 17.94
C ARG A 760 0.69 -4.47 17.44
N VAL A 761 0.26 -5.58 16.84
CA VAL A 761 1.13 -6.61 16.26
C VAL A 761 1.24 -6.53 14.74
N GLY A 762 0.28 -5.87 14.09
CA GLY A 762 0.32 -5.67 12.64
C GLY A 762 -0.76 -4.69 12.17
N ALA A 763 -0.60 -4.19 10.95
CA ALA A 763 -1.54 -3.29 10.32
C ALA A 763 -1.45 -3.38 8.80
N HIS A 764 -2.57 -3.11 8.11
CA HIS A 764 -2.56 -2.76 6.69
C HIS A 764 -3.71 -1.79 6.36
N PHE A 765 -3.56 -1.05 5.26
CA PHE A 765 -4.51 -0.02 4.81
C PHE A 765 -4.84 -0.29 3.35
N GLY A 766 -5.94 -0.98 3.07
CA GLY A 766 -6.35 -1.33 1.71
C GLY A 766 -5.60 -2.53 1.10
N TYR A 767 -4.29 -2.69 1.27
CA TYR A 767 -3.55 -3.84 0.71
C TYR A 767 -3.30 -4.94 1.74
N PRO A 768 -3.98 -6.11 1.67
CA PRO A 768 -3.81 -7.17 2.64
C PRO A 768 -2.38 -7.71 2.65
N ARG A 769 -1.81 -7.83 3.85
CA ARG A 769 -0.48 -8.40 4.06
C ARG A 769 -0.51 -9.43 5.19
N PRO A 770 0.33 -10.47 5.15
CA PRO A 770 0.45 -11.42 6.25
C PRO A 770 0.93 -10.75 7.54
N ILE A 771 0.30 -11.07 8.66
CA ILE A 771 0.62 -10.62 10.01
C ILE A 771 0.92 -11.84 10.87
N THR A 772 2.15 -11.93 11.38
CA THR A 772 2.58 -13.05 12.23
C THR A 772 2.20 -12.83 13.69
N LEU A 773 1.29 -13.67 14.19
CA LEU A 773 0.89 -13.77 15.59
C LEU A 773 1.90 -14.62 16.37
N ARG A 774 2.84 -13.96 17.04
CA ARG A 774 4.00 -14.64 17.64
C ARG A 774 3.67 -15.57 18.79
N ARG A 775 2.61 -15.28 19.56
CA ARG A 775 2.24 -16.03 20.77
C ARG A 775 0.83 -16.59 20.66
N LYS A 776 0.60 -17.75 21.25
CA LYS A 776 -0.75 -18.25 21.52
C LYS A 776 -1.49 -17.28 22.46
N GLY A 777 -2.80 -17.17 22.28
CA GLY A 777 -3.66 -16.29 23.08
C GLY A 777 -4.68 -15.54 22.25
N ASP A 778 -5.27 -14.53 22.87
CA ASP A 778 -6.34 -13.72 22.31
C ASP A 778 -5.80 -12.49 21.58
N TYR A 779 -6.46 -12.19 20.47
CA TYR A 779 -6.18 -11.08 19.57
C TYR A 779 -7.47 -10.35 19.21
N LEU A 780 -7.32 -9.04 19.00
CA LEU A 780 -8.37 -8.16 18.51
C LEU A 780 -7.98 -7.67 17.11
N ILE A 781 -8.80 -7.97 16.12
CA ILE A 781 -8.69 -7.39 14.77
C ILE A 781 -9.68 -6.24 14.72
N ARG A 782 -9.19 -5.01 14.61
CA ARG A 782 -10.00 -3.80 14.47
C ARG A 782 -9.96 -3.31 13.03
N VAL A 783 -11.12 -3.12 12.44
CA VAL A 783 -11.29 -2.45 11.14
C VAL A 783 -11.90 -1.07 11.38
N GLN A 784 -11.27 -0.04 10.84
CA GLN A 784 -11.80 1.32 10.78
C GLN A 784 -12.10 1.65 9.32
N ILE A 785 -13.36 1.94 9.02
CA ILE A 785 -13.79 2.45 7.72
C ILE A 785 -14.18 3.91 7.88
N ARG A 786 -13.58 4.79 7.10
CA ARG A 786 -13.89 6.23 7.10
C ARG A 786 -14.76 6.58 5.90
N HIS A 787 -15.70 7.50 6.10
CA HIS A 787 -16.50 8.08 5.02
C HIS A 787 -17.05 9.45 5.41
N ARG A 788 -17.37 10.32 4.45
CA ARG A 788 -17.96 11.64 4.73
C ARG A 788 -19.43 11.60 5.14
N SER A 789 -20.12 10.51 4.81
CA SER A 789 -21.55 10.31 5.06
C SER A 789 -21.74 9.07 5.92
N ALA A 790 -22.39 9.24 7.09
CA ALA A 790 -22.73 8.17 8.00
C ALA A 790 -23.73 7.18 7.37
N LYS A 791 -24.62 7.68 6.50
CA LYS A 791 -25.61 6.86 5.79
C LYS A 791 -24.93 5.79 4.93
N ASP A 792 -23.84 6.14 4.25
CA ASP A 792 -23.14 5.22 3.37
C ASP A 792 -22.30 4.19 4.14
N LEU A 793 -22.02 4.42 5.42
CA LEU A 793 -21.39 3.44 6.32
C LEU A 793 -22.38 2.39 6.84
N GLY A 794 -23.68 2.69 6.91
CA GLY A 794 -24.68 1.80 7.50
C GLY A 794 -24.77 0.42 6.84
N GLY A 795 -24.41 0.32 5.56
CA GLY A 795 -24.35 -0.98 4.86
C GLY A 795 -23.19 -1.89 5.30
N ALA A 796 -22.19 -1.35 6.00
CA ALA A 796 -20.96 -2.06 6.35
C ALA A 796 -20.90 -2.56 7.80
N GLU A 797 -21.90 -2.27 8.64
CA GLU A 797 -21.89 -2.55 10.08
C GLU A 797 -21.81 -4.04 10.46
N ALA A 798 -22.33 -4.92 9.58
CA ALA A 798 -22.36 -6.36 9.81
C ALA A 798 -21.41 -7.14 8.87
N VAL A 799 -20.44 -6.44 8.23
CA VAL A 799 -19.52 -7.06 7.28
C VAL A 799 -18.68 -8.12 7.97
N SER A 800 -18.72 -9.35 7.44
CA SER A 800 -17.82 -10.42 7.84
C SER A 800 -16.51 -10.30 7.09
N ILE A 801 -15.38 -10.50 7.78
CA ILE A 801 -14.06 -10.48 7.14
C ILE A 801 -13.55 -11.91 6.94
N PRO A 802 -13.13 -12.30 5.72
CA PRO A 802 -12.34 -13.50 5.55
C PRO A 802 -10.93 -13.28 6.12
N VAL A 803 -10.47 -14.20 6.95
CA VAL A 803 -9.09 -14.27 7.46
C VAL A 803 -8.44 -15.50 6.87
N GLU A 804 -7.33 -15.31 6.18
CA GLU A 804 -6.52 -16.38 5.60
C GLU A 804 -5.40 -16.80 6.55
N PHE A 805 -5.13 -18.09 6.67
CA PHE A 805 -4.11 -18.70 7.51
C PHE A 805 -3.23 -19.60 6.64
N ALA A 806 -1.91 -19.44 6.75
CA ALA A 806 -1.01 -20.41 6.14
C ALA A 806 -1.10 -21.75 6.87
N LEU A 807 -1.29 -22.85 6.14
CA LEU A 807 -1.30 -24.20 6.70
C LEU A 807 0.14 -24.63 7.02
N ALA A 808 0.34 -25.24 8.19
CA ALA A 808 1.64 -25.78 8.58
C ALA A 808 2.13 -26.90 7.65
N SER A 809 1.21 -27.63 7.02
CA SER A 809 1.50 -28.65 6.02
C SER A 809 0.68 -28.40 4.76
N VAL A 810 1.36 -28.23 3.62
CA VAL A 810 0.72 -28.10 2.30
C VAL A 810 0.19 -29.46 1.86
N PHE A 811 -1.12 -29.55 1.62
CA PHE A 811 -1.73 -30.76 1.08
C PHE A 811 -1.53 -30.78 -0.43
N THR A 812 -0.66 -31.64 -0.92
CA THR A 812 -0.44 -31.81 -2.36
C THR A 812 -0.95 -33.17 -2.81
N LYS A 813 -1.78 -33.21 -3.85
CA LYS A 813 -2.24 -34.45 -4.48
C LYS A 813 -2.10 -34.36 -5.99
N THR A 814 -1.39 -35.32 -6.57
CA THR A 814 -1.41 -35.52 -8.03
C THR A 814 -2.74 -36.17 -8.40
N VAL A 815 -3.52 -35.51 -9.24
CA VAL A 815 -4.82 -36.00 -9.68
C VAL A 815 -4.58 -36.88 -10.90
N SER A 816 -4.60 -38.19 -10.68
CA SER A 816 -4.57 -39.16 -11.78
C SER A 816 -5.96 -39.32 -12.38
N ASN A 817 -6.07 -39.22 -13.71
CA ASN A 817 -7.31 -39.48 -14.43
C ASN A 817 -7.64 -40.99 -14.31
N VAL A 818 -8.74 -41.33 -13.63
CA VAL A 818 -9.12 -42.74 -13.36
C VAL A 818 -9.52 -43.49 -14.65
N ARG A 819 -9.69 -42.79 -15.78
CA ARG A 819 -10.11 -43.38 -17.07
C ARG A 819 -9.12 -43.27 -18.23
N ASN A 820 -8.01 -42.52 -18.11
CA ASN A 820 -7.08 -42.34 -19.23
C ASN A 820 -5.64 -42.14 -18.75
N SER A 821 -4.72 -42.98 -19.23
CA SER A 821 -3.28 -42.95 -18.91
C SER A 821 -2.46 -41.97 -19.79
N SER A 822 -3.10 -41.32 -20.75
CA SER A 822 -2.44 -40.44 -21.72
C SER A 822 -1.93 -39.17 -21.06
N LYS A 823 -0.62 -38.90 -21.18
CA LYS A 823 0.05 -37.67 -20.70
C LYS A 823 0.05 -36.54 -21.74
N SER A 824 -0.80 -36.62 -22.75
CA SER A 824 -0.83 -35.67 -23.86
C SER A 824 -2.25 -35.37 -24.31
N ILE A 825 -2.51 -34.14 -24.72
CA ILE A 825 -3.76 -33.68 -25.31
C ILE A 825 -3.47 -33.28 -26.75
N GLN A 826 -4.12 -33.93 -27.71
CA GLN A 826 -4.00 -33.55 -29.12
C GLN A 826 -4.74 -32.23 -29.38
N LEU A 827 -4.33 -31.51 -30.43
CA LEU A 827 -4.96 -30.26 -30.84
C LEU A 827 -6.49 -30.41 -30.94
N ASN A 828 -7.24 -29.46 -30.37
CA ASN A 828 -8.70 -29.41 -30.30
C ASN A 828 -9.39 -30.56 -29.55
N ASN A 829 -8.64 -31.43 -28.88
CA ASN A 829 -9.21 -32.46 -28.02
C ASN A 829 -9.39 -31.97 -26.58
N ILE A 830 -10.40 -32.54 -25.91
CA ILE A 830 -10.72 -32.28 -24.52
C ILE A 830 -10.26 -33.47 -23.67
N MET A 831 -9.51 -33.21 -22.60
CA MET A 831 -9.18 -34.18 -21.58
C MET A 831 -9.91 -33.84 -20.27
N PRO A 832 -10.98 -34.58 -19.91
CA PRO A 832 -11.66 -34.39 -18.64
C PRO A 832 -10.84 -34.97 -17.48
N VAL A 833 -10.71 -34.21 -16.39
CA VAL A 833 -9.97 -34.56 -15.18
C VAL A 833 -10.92 -34.48 -13.98
N PHE A 834 -11.16 -35.60 -13.31
CA PHE A 834 -12.10 -35.66 -12.18
C PHE A 834 -11.38 -35.57 -10.84
N LEU A 835 -11.80 -34.64 -9.96
CA LEU A 835 -11.21 -34.43 -8.62
C LEU A 835 -11.85 -35.31 -7.53
N LYS A 836 -12.55 -36.40 -7.90
CA LYS A 836 -13.36 -37.28 -7.01
C LYS A 836 -12.66 -37.78 -5.74
N THR A 837 -11.33 -37.73 -5.64
CA THR A 837 -10.56 -38.24 -4.50
C THR A 837 -9.94 -37.16 -3.61
N PHE A 838 -10.37 -35.89 -3.69
CA PHE A 838 -10.02 -34.88 -2.67
C PHE A 838 -10.83 -35.10 -1.36
N ALA A 839 -10.78 -36.31 -0.80
CA ALA A 839 -11.07 -36.53 0.61
C ALA A 839 -9.87 -35.99 1.40
N VAL A 840 -9.82 -34.67 1.55
CA VAL A 840 -8.88 -34.03 2.47
C VAL A 840 -9.43 -34.33 3.85
N ASN A 841 -8.66 -35.01 4.70
CA ASN A 841 -8.91 -34.92 6.13
C ASN A 841 -8.51 -33.49 6.51
N PRO A 842 -9.46 -32.56 6.67
CA PRO A 842 -9.10 -31.18 6.90
C PRO A 842 -8.38 -31.11 8.26
N PRO A 843 -7.46 -30.14 8.47
CA PRO A 843 -6.79 -29.98 9.76
C PRO A 843 -7.80 -30.03 10.92
N LYS A 844 -7.41 -30.62 12.07
CA LYS A 844 -8.32 -30.80 13.23
C LYS A 844 -9.00 -29.50 13.69
N ASP A 845 -8.38 -28.36 13.38
CA ASP A 845 -8.81 -27.03 13.80
C ASP A 845 -9.79 -26.36 12.82
N THR A 846 -10.16 -27.05 11.73
CA THR A 846 -11.15 -26.58 10.75
C THR A 846 -12.58 -26.79 11.26
N VAL A 847 -13.46 -25.88 10.89
CA VAL A 847 -14.89 -25.94 11.20
C VAL A 847 -15.72 -26.00 9.91
N PRO A 848 -16.95 -26.55 9.95
CA PRO A 848 -17.86 -26.48 8.81
C PRO A 848 -18.00 -25.05 8.27
N GLY A 849 -17.89 -24.90 6.95
CA GLY A 849 -17.95 -23.60 6.26
C GLY A 849 -16.59 -22.90 6.12
N ASP A 850 -15.52 -23.39 6.75
CA ASP A 850 -14.16 -22.96 6.40
C ASP A 850 -13.84 -23.31 4.93
N ILE A 851 -12.95 -22.52 4.31
CA ILE A 851 -12.52 -22.74 2.92
C ILE A 851 -11.03 -23.04 2.89
N LEU A 852 -10.64 -24.21 2.40
CA LEU A 852 -9.24 -24.50 2.07
C LEU A 852 -8.95 -23.99 0.65
N ARG A 853 -7.92 -23.18 0.50
CA ARG A 853 -7.47 -22.60 -0.77
C ARG A 853 -6.09 -23.14 -1.14
N GLY A 854 -5.81 -23.14 -2.43
CA GLY A 854 -4.49 -23.38 -2.99
C GLY A 854 -4.56 -23.31 -4.51
N SER A 855 -3.76 -24.13 -5.20
CA SER A 855 -3.69 -24.10 -6.65
C SER A 855 -3.97 -25.44 -7.32
N LEU A 856 -4.44 -25.38 -8.56
CA LEU A 856 -4.51 -26.51 -9.48
C LEU A 856 -3.63 -26.20 -10.69
N SER A 857 -2.57 -26.98 -10.90
CA SER A 857 -1.61 -26.84 -11.98
C SER A 857 -1.71 -28.04 -12.92
N ALA A 858 -1.77 -27.84 -14.24
CA ALA A 858 -1.85 -28.93 -15.21
C ALA A 858 -0.47 -29.46 -15.65
N SER A 859 0.60 -28.67 -15.49
CA SER A 859 1.99 -29.05 -15.75
C SER A 859 2.96 -28.09 -15.02
N PRO A 860 4.25 -28.39 -14.89
CA PRO A 860 5.22 -27.50 -14.23
C PRO A 860 5.31 -26.09 -14.84
N ASN A 861 4.92 -25.95 -16.11
CA ASN A 861 5.01 -24.70 -16.86
C ASN A 861 3.64 -24.03 -17.06
N THR A 862 2.56 -24.54 -16.43
CA THR A 862 1.23 -23.92 -16.52
C THR A 862 0.98 -22.88 -15.43
N ALA A 863 0.00 -22.03 -15.63
CA ALA A 863 -0.56 -21.13 -14.66
C ALA A 863 -1.38 -21.94 -13.66
N ASP A 864 -1.21 -21.60 -12.40
CA ASP A 864 -1.93 -22.20 -11.30
C ASP A 864 -3.35 -21.62 -11.29
N LEU A 865 -4.36 -22.48 -11.39
CA LEU A 865 -5.77 -22.12 -11.21
C LEU A 865 -6.06 -22.03 -9.71
N LEU A 866 -6.88 -21.06 -9.28
CA LEU A 866 -7.33 -21.00 -7.90
C LEU A 866 -8.25 -22.20 -7.59
N LEU A 867 -7.88 -22.98 -6.57
CA LEU A 867 -8.69 -24.08 -6.05
C LEU A 867 -9.27 -23.68 -4.68
N GLU A 868 -10.59 -23.79 -4.50
CA GLU A 868 -11.25 -23.59 -3.21
C GLU A 868 -12.07 -24.83 -2.84
N TYR A 869 -11.90 -25.32 -1.61
CA TYR A 869 -12.60 -26.46 -1.05
C TYR A 869 -13.33 -26.04 0.23
N VAL A 870 -14.66 -26.11 0.22
CA VAL A 870 -15.50 -25.80 1.38
C VAL A 870 -15.56 -27.02 2.30
N VAL A 871 -15.22 -26.84 3.58
CA VAL A 871 -15.30 -27.88 4.60
C VAL A 871 -16.78 -28.19 4.87
N PRO A 872 -17.25 -29.42 4.58
CA PRO A 872 -18.66 -29.76 4.72
C PRO A 872 -19.08 -29.83 6.19
N SER A 873 -20.35 -29.53 6.48
CA SER A 873 -20.96 -29.86 7.77
C SER A 873 -21.03 -31.38 7.90
N LYS A 874 -20.59 -31.92 9.05
CA LYS A 874 -20.84 -33.34 9.36
C LYS A 874 -22.36 -33.59 9.26
N ALA A 875 -22.77 -34.40 8.30
CA ALA A 875 -24.17 -34.81 8.20
C ALA A 875 -24.51 -35.63 9.45
N ASN A 876 -25.62 -35.30 10.12
CA ASN A 876 -26.26 -36.28 11.00
C ASN A 876 -26.63 -37.47 10.12
N GLU A 877 -26.24 -38.68 10.53
CA GLU A 877 -26.72 -39.93 9.93
C GLU A 877 -28.23 -40.05 10.18
N GLU A 878 -29.05 -39.41 9.35
CA GLU A 878 -30.44 -39.78 9.21
C GLU A 878 -30.49 -41.09 8.43
N LYS A 879 -30.79 -42.18 9.15
CA LYS A 879 -31.21 -43.44 8.55
C LYS A 879 -32.46 -43.18 7.70
N GLN A 880 -32.30 -43.18 6.38
CA GLN A 880 -33.43 -43.38 5.48
C GLN A 880 -33.85 -44.86 5.50
N PRO A 881 -35.15 -45.18 5.42
CA PRO A 881 -35.64 -46.55 5.45
C PRO A 881 -35.40 -47.24 4.10
N ASP A 882 -34.80 -48.43 4.15
CA ASP A 882 -34.67 -49.34 3.01
C ASP A 882 -36.04 -49.95 2.64
N GLU A 883 -36.44 -49.84 1.37
CA GLU A 883 -37.39 -50.75 0.75
C GLU A 883 -36.83 -51.34 -0.55
N SER A 884 -36.89 -52.67 -0.61
CA SER A 884 -36.92 -53.55 -1.80
C SER A 884 -35.62 -53.89 -2.55
N SER A 885 -34.96 -54.92 -2.00
CA SER A 885 -34.45 -56.13 -2.68
C SER A 885 -34.22 -56.15 -4.21
N THR A 886 -33.03 -56.63 -4.64
CA THR A 886 -32.87 -58.00 -5.20
C THR A 886 -31.41 -58.42 -5.46
N LYS A 887 -31.00 -59.45 -4.70
CA LYS A 887 -30.13 -60.62 -5.01
C LYS A 887 -29.05 -60.50 -6.12
N SER A 888 -27.80 -60.78 -5.76
CA SER A 888 -27.26 -62.16 -5.83
C SER A 888 -25.85 -62.25 -5.24
N SER A 889 -25.67 -63.11 -4.23
CA SER A 889 -24.34 -63.50 -3.74
C SER A 889 -24.35 -65.00 -3.47
N SER A 890 -23.50 -65.71 -4.21
CA SER A 890 -23.18 -67.13 -4.02
C SER A 890 -22.54 -67.36 -2.64
N LYS A 891 -23.16 -68.25 -1.86
CA LYS A 891 -22.59 -68.83 -0.63
C LYS A 891 -21.32 -69.64 -0.94
N LYS A 892 -20.33 -69.55 -0.06
CA LYS A 892 -19.68 -70.75 0.50
C LYS A 892 -19.36 -70.54 1.98
N GLN A 893 -19.74 -71.56 2.75
CA GLN A 893 -19.68 -71.71 4.19
C GLN A 893 -18.25 -71.83 4.73
N GLY A 894 -18.10 -71.40 5.97
CA GLY A 894 -17.02 -71.76 6.88
C GLY A 894 -17.44 -71.40 8.30
N ASP A 895 -18.05 -72.36 8.98
CA ASP A 895 -18.61 -72.28 10.33
C ASP A 895 -17.49 -72.44 11.39
N SER A 896 -17.49 -71.63 12.43
CA SER A 896 -17.56 -72.09 13.84
C SER A 896 -17.17 -71.00 14.85
N LYS A 897 -18.11 -70.76 15.75
CA LYS A 897 -18.09 -69.86 16.92
C LYS A 897 -17.08 -70.31 17.99
N LYS A 898 -16.59 -69.34 18.77
CA LYS A 898 -16.64 -69.41 20.24
C LYS A 898 -16.90 -68.03 20.85
N LYS A 899 -17.82 -68.05 21.83
CA LYS A 899 -18.49 -66.94 22.52
C LYS A 899 -17.60 -66.34 23.61
N GLU A 900 -17.64 -65.01 23.75
CA GLU A 900 -17.50 -64.32 25.03
C GLU A 900 -18.74 -63.43 25.23
N ALA A 901 -19.17 -63.28 26.48
CA ALA A 901 -20.46 -62.76 26.87
C ALA A 901 -20.63 -61.25 26.58
N GLU A 902 -21.66 -60.88 25.81
CA GLU A 902 -22.07 -59.48 25.63
C GLU A 902 -22.83 -58.98 26.87
N GLU A 903 -22.27 -57.98 27.54
CA GLU A 903 -22.91 -57.18 28.59
C GLU A 903 -24.08 -56.38 27.99
N SER A 904 -25.25 -56.38 28.65
CA SER A 904 -26.48 -55.77 28.11
C SER A 904 -26.32 -54.25 27.91
N GLN A 905 -26.91 -53.69 26.85
CA GLN A 905 -26.85 -52.25 26.57
C GLN A 905 -27.35 -51.39 27.75
N ALA A 906 -28.32 -51.90 28.52
CA ALA A 906 -28.83 -51.24 29.72
C ALA A 906 -27.78 -51.12 30.84
N ASP A 907 -26.84 -52.08 30.97
CA ASP A 907 -25.74 -51.99 31.94
C ASP A 907 -24.65 -51.01 31.51
N LYS A 908 -24.41 -50.85 30.20
CA LYS A 908 -23.51 -49.82 29.67
C LYS A 908 -24.06 -48.42 29.90
N ASP A 909 -25.35 -48.21 29.65
CA ASP A 909 -26.00 -46.91 29.87
C ASP A 909 -26.05 -46.55 31.37
N ARG A 910 -26.27 -47.55 32.25
CA ARG A 910 -26.21 -47.36 33.71
C ARG A 910 -24.81 -46.97 34.20
N LYS A 911 -23.76 -47.62 33.69
CA LYS A 911 -22.36 -47.26 34.01
C LYS A 911 -22.00 -45.85 33.52
N ALA A 912 -22.43 -45.49 32.31
CA ALA A 912 -22.22 -44.14 31.76
C ALA A 912 -22.93 -43.06 32.58
N MET A 913 -24.15 -43.32 33.06
CA MET A 913 -24.90 -42.41 33.93
C MET A 913 -24.20 -42.23 35.30
N GLN A 914 -23.69 -43.31 35.88
CA GLN A 914 -22.91 -43.26 37.13
C GLN A 914 -21.62 -42.44 36.96
N GLU A 915 -20.93 -42.61 35.84
CA GLU A 915 -19.72 -41.86 35.53
C GLU A 915 -20.00 -40.36 35.28
N ALA A 916 -21.12 -40.04 34.63
CA ALA A 916 -21.58 -38.66 34.44
C ALA A 916 -21.96 -37.98 35.77
N MET A 917 -22.70 -38.66 36.66
CA MET A 917 -23.01 -38.14 38.00
C MET A 917 -21.75 -37.91 38.83
N ARG A 918 -20.74 -38.79 38.71
CA ARG A 918 -19.44 -38.64 39.39
C ARG A 918 -18.70 -37.39 38.91
N ASN A 919 -18.59 -37.18 37.61
CA ASN A 919 -17.93 -36.00 37.04
C ASN A 919 -18.62 -34.69 37.46
N LEU A 920 -19.96 -34.71 37.55
CA LEU A 920 -20.74 -33.58 38.03
C LEU A 920 -20.46 -33.27 39.53
N LYS A 921 -20.37 -34.30 40.38
CA LYS A 921 -20.00 -34.14 41.80
C LYS A 921 -18.59 -33.54 41.94
N ILE A 922 -17.61 -33.99 41.14
CA ILE A 922 -16.24 -33.42 41.13
C ILE A 922 -16.26 -31.93 40.75
N GLU A 923 -17.08 -31.56 39.77
CA GLU A 923 -17.21 -30.15 39.36
C GLU A 923 -17.86 -29.29 40.47
N TRP A 924 -18.85 -29.83 41.18
CA TRP A 924 -19.52 -29.15 42.29
C TRP A 924 -18.63 -28.99 43.53
N VAL A 925 -17.77 -29.96 43.83
CA VAL A 925 -16.75 -29.84 44.89
C VAL A 925 -15.81 -28.64 44.65
N LYS A 926 -15.57 -28.25 43.39
CA LYS A 926 -14.76 -27.07 43.06
C LYS A 926 -15.52 -25.75 43.21
N LYS A 927 -16.85 -25.77 43.14
CA LYS A 927 -17.71 -24.57 43.13
C LYS A 927 -18.41 -24.31 44.47
N ALA A 928 -18.53 -25.32 45.34
CA ALA A 928 -19.19 -25.19 46.64
C ALA A 928 -18.39 -24.27 47.59
N GLN A 929 -19.05 -23.20 48.07
CA GLN A 929 -18.47 -22.24 49.02
C GLN A 929 -18.64 -22.69 50.48
N ASP A 930 -19.60 -23.58 50.76
CA ASP A 930 -19.85 -24.14 52.09
C ASP A 930 -18.92 -25.34 52.37
N PRO A 931 -18.07 -25.28 53.42
CA PRO A 931 -17.13 -26.34 53.78
C PRO A 931 -17.78 -27.68 54.13
N ASP A 932 -18.97 -27.68 54.74
CA ASP A 932 -19.64 -28.90 55.18
C ASP A 932 -20.23 -29.66 54.00
N VAL A 933 -20.83 -28.92 53.05
CA VAL A 933 -21.33 -29.47 51.78
C VAL A 933 -20.18 -30.05 50.94
N ARG A 934 -19.04 -29.36 50.91
CA ARG A 934 -17.85 -29.82 50.19
C ARG A 934 -17.28 -31.10 50.79
N THR A 935 -17.27 -31.21 52.11
CA THR A 935 -16.77 -32.39 52.84
C THR A 935 -17.67 -33.61 52.61
N GLU A 936 -19.00 -33.43 52.65
CA GLU A 936 -19.94 -34.54 52.40
C GLU A 936 -19.90 -35.02 50.94
N LEU A 937 -19.75 -34.11 49.96
CA LEU A 937 -19.58 -34.48 48.55
C LEU A 937 -18.30 -35.28 48.30
N ILE A 938 -17.19 -34.91 48.96
CA ILE A 938 -15.94 -35.67 48.90
C ILE A 938 -16.12 -37.06 49.53
N ARG A 939 -16.77 -37.14 50.70
CA ARG A 939 -17.06 -38.42 51.37
C ARG A 939 -17.88 -39.36 50.49
N GLN A 940 -18.86 -38.83 49.76
CA GLN A 940 -19.66 -39.61 48.80
C GLN A 940 -18.83 -40.08 47.61
N LEU A 941 -17.91 -39.26 47.10
CA LEU A 941 -16.99 -39.64 46.01
C LEU A 941 -15.98 -40.71 46.44
N GLU A 942 -15.45 -40.62 47.66
CA GLU A 942 -14.53 -41.62 48.23
C GLU A 942 -15.22 -42.98 48.45
N ALA A 943 -16.49 -42.98 48.86
CA ALA A 943 -17.28 -44.21 49.02
C ALA A 943 -17.61 -44.91 47.69
N GLU A 944 -17.69 -44.16 46.59
CA GLU A 944 -18.01 -44.69 45.26
C GLU A 944 -16.77 -45.30 44.56
N GLN A 945 -15.56 -44.75 44.75
CA GLN A 945 -14.31 -45.35 44.27
C GLN A 945 -13.05 -44.67 44.87
N ALA A 946 -12.47 -45.26 45.91
CA ALA A 946 -11.36 -44.67 46.69
C ALA A 946 -10.01 -44.49 45.94
N ASN A 947 -9.80 -45.12 44.78
CA ASN A 947 -8.51 -45.14 44.07
C ASN A 947 -8.46 -44.23 42.83
N ASP A 948 -9.45 -43.37 42.60
CA ASP A 948 -9.45 -42.43 41.47
C ASP A 948 -8.53 -41.23 41.77
N THR A 949 -7.59 -40.96 40.86
CA THR A 949 -6.55 -39.94 41.01
C THR A 949 -7.13 -38.52 41.10
N GLN A 950 -8.30 -38.27 40.50
CA GLN A 950 -8.96 -36.95 40.56
C GLN A 950 -9.69 -36.72 41.88
N VAL A 951 -10.23 -37.79 42.48
CA VAL A 951 -10.88 -37.75 43.79
C VAL A 951 -9.84 -37.53 44.89
N LEU A 952 -8.70 -38.23 44.83
CA LEU A 952 -7.56 -38.05 45.74
C LEU A 952 -6.97 -36.63 45.67
N ALA A 953 -6.89 -36.03 44.48
CA ALA A 953 -6.43 -34.66 44.31
C ALA A 953 -7.41 -33.63 44.93
N CYS A 954 -8.72 -33.89 44.86
CA CYS A 954 -9.72 -33.02 45.49
C CYS A 954 -9.70 -33.14 47.03
N ALA A 955 -9.50 -34.35 47.57
CA ALA A 955 -9.38 -34.59 49.01
C ALA A 955 -8.10 -33.95 49.60
N ALA A 956 -6.96 -34.07 48.89
CA ALA A 956 -5.69 -33.48 49.30
C ALA A 956 -5.74 -31.93 49.33
N GLY A 957 -6.47 -31.31 48.41
CA GLY A 957 -6.65 -29.84 48.38
C GLY A 957 -7.41 -29.27 49.58
N VAL A 958 -8.27 -30.06 50.24
CA VAL A 958 -9.01 -29.64 51.44
C VAL A 958 -8.20 -29.91 52.73
N ALA A 959 -7.41 -30.98 52.76
CA ALA A 959 -6.47 -31.23 53.86
C ALA A 959 -5.39 -30.13 53.96
N GLY A 960 -4.95 -29.58 52.82
CA GLY A 960 -4.04 -28.44 52.77
C GLY A 960 -4.63 -27.13 53.29
N LEU A 961 -5.96 -26.94 53.19
CA LEU A 961 -6.66 -25.76 53.73
C LEU A 961 -6.89 -25.86 55.24
N ARG A 962 -7.15 -27.06 55.79
CA ARG A 962 -7.26 -27.28 57.26
C ARG A 962 -5.93 -27.17 58.00
N ALA A 963 -4.80 -27.35 57.31
CA ALA A 963 -3.46 -27.20 57.89
C ALA A 963 -2.99 -25.73 57.97
N GLN A 964 -3.66 -24.79 57.29
CA GLN A 964 -3.37 -23.36 57.35
C GLN A 964 -4.13 -22.60 58.44
N ASP A 965 -5.17 -23.19 59.04
CA ASP A 965 -5.95 -22.58 60.13
C ASP A 965 -5.54 -23.06 61.54
N THR A 966 -4.47 -23.87 61.67
CA THR A 966 -3.96 -24.35 62.98
C THR A 966 -2.44 -24.19 63.19
N ALA A 967 -1.80 -23.32 62.40
CA ALA A 967 -0.43 -22.85 62.67
C ALA A 967 -0.45 -21.31 62.68
N ASP A 968 0.05 -20.73 63.78
CA ASP A 968 0.09 -19.29 64.12
C ASP A 968 0.28 -18.31 62.94
#